data_AF-A0A959DHG9-F1
#
_entry.id   AF-A0A959DHG9-F1
#
_cell.length_a   1.000
_cell.length_b   1.000
_cell.length_c   1.000
_cell.angle_alpha   90.00
_cell.angle_beta   90.00
_cell.angle_gamma   90.00
#
_symmetry.space_group_name_H-M   'P 1'
#
loop_
_entity.id
_entity.type
_entity.pdbx_description
1 polymer ?
#
loop_
_entity_poly.entity_id
_entity_poly.type
_entity_poly.pdbx_seq_one_letter_code
_entity_poly.pdbx_strand_id
1 'polypeptide(L)'
;MHIMHNNGPENISDSQVIQAISQANDQFAGLEGGFNTNIKFRLAGIDPNGNCTNGIIRVQTPNPDVNRTDPASDAGLKNLSRWPADKYLNIWIVRCILPDSDCSDDVRVGGYAYLPVASADVDGIVIDYRDMGYTGAASGSNRNVLAHEAGHYLSLLHVWGAERAPDLCVTNCHSQSECLTLGDRVCDTNPGKGAIYSNNCEPTYNSCEGCPDWDPSLPYPKENYMSYTFACHDRFTEGQAERMHFALENYRSNLWSYDNRACTGLFAISGSQSIYADETWTTTNLYNNGDITITGDLYIEPGATLTVGTNVTVRFCGNGKLMVKPDATLVLYGTLTTSCGKPWKGVEVWGDNSQSQYLNGGTRAQGRLIGKPGSRIENAETGVQLWGPELTQAGGQINCNGTEFENNRIAVDFAPYKNFWPFSYPPGEQGKPRNYFGILLECTFSTNNQYSNPEPFYAFVRMERVESVQISGCTFKNSQSPAGASSIRDYGYGIFAMDAGFKVTAVCANSVSPCEDYNISYFTGLGYGIFTANTLLSRPFTVQQAEFENCFIGLYDKGVSAGTILFNTFKLGNVPDPALADDQIGLLFESGISGFTFEENKFIYAPGNFSSTIGTLSKTLGRFNNVVRRNLYGGLVYGNVANGQNADFAPPPRGLHYICNINLGVTDFDFLIADTPAPSDIIRRAQGLVVSTDPLDYAPAGNRFSYAPGLTGSDFTNAGGLTIEYYFDPMGANEEPMDISSAFEPIPSFTENDCAINYCAPPCKSPEEIELEKELYHEKKGEYQTALEEYDEAVSSGDPELAAEKAAEAGYYRRKMDEHAYMVTAHLLYDTLQFDQDSLYAWIGNLDSYEADLWLAGEYLAKGETARAFLVLDNAPSRFSLTEEETDDLNDIRDIFTILAEEAVHKLEADAIEDLEAIAETAGIYAPAKAQNILALHGRHYPPVYYLEGEEAGFRSQHSQLETIALAESLKTLAARPNPAKDFVAFTWDVASTETFADLSVFNPNGVLVWQARLSNAEPNAVWNTQSLPSGLYFYRLSPVDGSPESGKIIIQK
;
A
#
# COMPACT_ATOMS: atom_id res chain seq x y z
N MET A 1 -8.72 35.63 -12.83
CA MET A 1 -8.34 36.79 -13.67
C MET A 1 -7.72 36.27 -14.96
N HIS A 2 -8.21 36.69 -16.12
CA HIS A 2 -7.72 36.25 -17.43
C HIS A 2 -7.25 37.48 -18.22
N ILE A 3 -5.94 37.70 -18.28
CA ILE A 3 -5.32 38.82 -18.98
C ILE A 3 -5.10 38.41 -20.44
N MET A 4 -5.87 38.99 -21.35
CA MET A 4 -5.75 38.80 -22.79
C MET A 4 -4.77 39.84 -23.33
N HIS A 5 -3.64 39.40 -23.89
CA HIS A 5 -2.61 40.33 -24.34
C HIS A 5 -1.92 39.93 -25.64
N ASN A 6 -1.36 40.91 -26.34
CA ASN A 6 -0.43 40.73 -27.45
C ASN A 6 0.96 41.31 -27.10
N ASN A 7 1.38 41.09 -25.85
CA ASN A 7 2.62 41.62 -25.25
C ASN A 7 2.71 43.15 -25.21
N GLY A 8 1.58 43.84 -25.35
CA GLY A 8 1.47 45.28 -25.19
C GLY A 8 1.17 45.72 -23.75
N PRO A 9 0.80 47.00 -23.55
CA PRO A 9 0.44 47.56 -22.25
C PRO A 9 -0.73 46.86 -21.54
N GLU A 10 -1.58 46.14 -22.28
CA GLU A 10 -2.67 45.32 -21.75
C GLU A 10 -2.20 44.12 -20.93
N ASN A 11 -0.92 43.72 -21.03
CA ASN A 11 -0.29 42.69 -20.21
C ASN A 11 0.03 43.24 -18.78
N ILE A 12 -1.01 43.68 -18.06
CA ILE A 12 -0.88 44.39 -16.76
C ILE A 12 -0.18 43.56 -15.68
N SER A 13 0.51 44.20 -14.74
CA SER A 13 1.26 43.50 -13.69
C SER A 13 0.36 42.82 -12.65
N ASP A 14 0.86 41.76 -11.99
CA ASP A 14 0.18 41.12 -10.85
C ASP A 14 -0.12 42.15 -9.75
N SER A 15 0.77 43.11 -9.52
CA SER A 15 0.58 44.18 -8.55
C SER A 15 -0.62 45.08 -8.87
N GLN A 16 -0.88 45.39 -10.15
CA GLN A 16 -2.05 46.17 -10.56
C GLN A 16 -3.33 45.37 -10.33
N VAL A 17 -3.33 44.06 -10.65
CA VAL A 17 -4.46 43.15 -10.40
C VAL A 17 -4.79 43.06 -8.91
N ILE A 18 -3.77 42.79 -8.08
CA ILE A 18 -3.93 42.65 -6.62
C ILE A 18 -4.48 43.94 -6.01
N GLN A 19 -3.98 45.09 -6.46
CA GLN A 19 -4.44 46.40 -6.01
C GLN A 19 -5.90 46.67 -6.39
N ALA A 20 -6.32 46.31 -7.59
CA ALA A 20 -7.69 46.54 -8.04
C ALA A 20 -8.70 45.67 -7.27
N ILE A 21 -8.31 44.42 -6.93
CA ILE A 21 -9.10 43.56 -6.04
C ILE A 21 -9.16 44.14 -4.63
N SER A 22 -8.05 44.67 -4.11
CA SER A 22 -8.03 45.33 -2.80
C SER A 22 -9.00 46.51 -2.76
N GLN A 23 -8.97 47.35 -3.79
CA GLN A 23 -9.87 48.48 -3.92
C GLN A 23 -11.34 48.03 -3.97
N ALA A 24 -11.68 47.05 -4.81
CA ALA A 24 -13.04 46.52 -4.85
C ALA A 24 -13.49 45.98 -3.48
N ASN A 25 -12.61 45.32 -2.73
CA ASN A 25 -12.92 44.88 -1.38
C ASN A 25 -13.18 46.03 -0.41
N ASP A 26 -12.42 47.12 -0.48
CA ASP A 26 -12.65 48.31 0.36
C ASP A 26 -14.01 48.97 0.04
N GLN A 27 -14.38 48.99 -1.24
CA GLN A 27 -15.66 49.53 -1.73
C GLN A 27 -16.85 48.68 -1.28
N PHE A 28 -16.76 47.36 -1.41
CA PHE A 28 -17.78 46.43 -0.93
C PHE A 28 -17.86 46.37 0.60
N ALA A 29 -16.77 46.68 1.31
CA ALA A 29 -16.76 46.80 2.77
C ALA A 29 -17.32 48.15 3.28
N GLY A 30 -17.71 49.05 2.38
CA GLY A 30 -18.24 50.38 2.74
C GLY A 30 -17.19 51.36 3.26
N LEU A 31 -15.88 51.07 3.08
CA LEU A 31 -14.80 51.89 3.64
C LEU A 31 -14.66 53.26 2.97
N GLU A 32 -15.28 53.45 1.80
CA GLU A 32 -15.33 54.73 1.08
C GLU A 32 -16.56 55.58 1.44
N GLY A 33 -17.43 55.14 2.35
CA GLY A 33 -18.60 55.90 2.84
C GLY A 33 -19.96 55.23 2.64
N GLY A 34 -19.98 54.04 2.04
CA GLY A 34 -21.18 53.23 1.80
C GLY A 34 -21.51 52.18 2.86
N PHE A 35 -22.51 51.36 2.55
CA PHE A 35 -22.90 50.22 3.39
C PHE A 35 -21.91 49.05 3.23
N ASN A 36 -21.61 48.35 4.32
CA ASN A 36 -20.79 47.14 4.27
C ASN A 36 -21.63 45.96 3.77
N THR A 37 -21.35 45.51 2.55
CA THR A 37 -22.06 44.40 1.90
C THR A 37 -21.72 43.04 2.50
N ASN A 38 -20.66 42.89 3.29
CA ASN A 38 -20.10 41.60 3.74
C ASN A 38 -19.72 40.63 2.60
N ILE A 39 -19.47 41.14 1.39
CA ILE A 39 -18.96 40.37 0.25
C ILE A 39 -17.48 40.70 0.04
N LYS A 40 -16.65 39.69 -0.19
CA LYS A 40 -15.20 39.85 -0.39
C LYS A 40 -14.72 38.99 -1.56
N PHE A 41 -13.91 39.60 -2.42
CA PHE A 41 -13.24 38.97 -3.55
C PHE A 41 -11.81 38.58 -3.16
N ARG A 42 -11.36 37.43 -3.67
CA ARG A 42 -10.01 36.92 -3.50
C ARG A 42 -9.60 36.15 -4.76
N LEU A 43 -8.31 36.23 -5.10
CA LEU A 43 -7.75 35.37 -6.15
C LEU A 43 -7.80 33.91 -5.69
N ALA A 44 -8.10 32.99 -6.60
CA ALA A 44 -8.05 31.57 -6.31
C ALA A 44 -6.60 31.11 -6.08
N GLY A 45 -6.41 30.22 -5.12
CA GLY A 45 -5.14 29.52 -4.88
C GLY A 45 -5.04 28.18 -5.61
N ILE A 46 -6.17 27.65 -6.10
CA ILE A 46 -6.27 26.35 -6.78
C ILE A 46 -7.06 26.49 -8.07
N ASP A 47 -6.50 25.98 -9.16
CA ASP A 47 -7.11 25.98 -10.49
C ASP A 47 -8.18 24.86 -10.62
N PRO A 48 -8.98 24.83 -11.70
CA PRO A 48 -10.01 23.82 -11.87
C PRO A 48 -9.50 22.37 -11.96
N ASN A 49 -8.20 22.20 -12.24
CA ASN A 49 -7.54 20.91 -12.31
C ASN A 49 -6.91 20.53 -10.96
N GLY A 50 -7.12 21.28 -9.88
CA GLY A 50 -6.55 21.03 -8.56
C GLY A 50 -5.09 21.46 -8.40
N ASN A 51 -4.48 22.11 -9.40
CA ASN A 51 -3.09 22.58 -9.29
C ASN A 51 -3.03 23.93 -8.55
N CYS A 52 -1.90 24.20 -7.91
CA CYS A 52 -1.61 25.51 -7.33
C CYS A 52 -1.63 26.61 -8.41
N THR A 53 -2.23 27.76 -8.08
CA THR A 53 -2.27 28.94 -8.95
C THR A 53 -2.26 30.22 -8.11
N ASN A 54 -1.85 31.33 -8.70
CA ASN A 54 -2.01 32.66 -8.12
C ASN A 54 -3.34 33.33 -8.53
N GLY A 55 -4.20 32.63 -9.29
CA GLY A 55 -5.50 33.14 -9.76
C GLY A 55 -5.42 34.10 -10.96
N ILE A 56 -4.23 34.29 -11.53
CA ILE A 56 -3.94 35.19 -12.66
C ILE A 56 -3.42 34.35 -13.84
N ILE A 57 -4.21 34.29 -14.90
CA ILE A 57 -3.85 33.64 -16.16
C ILE A 57 -3.51 34.71 -17.19
N ARG A 58 -2.42 34.52 -17.90
CA ARG A 58 -1.99 35.38 -19.01
C ARG A 58 -2.11 34.60 -20.31
N VAL A 59 -2.95 35.11 -21.21
CA VAL A 59 -3.24 34.48 -22.50
C VAL A 59 -2.70 35.38 -23.60
N GLN A 60 -1.64 34.93 -24.26
CA GLN A 60 -1.14 35.61 -25.43
C GLN A 60 -2.05 35.33 -26.63
N THR A 61 -2.61 36.37 -27.22
CA THR A 61 -3.47 36.29 -28.41
C THR A 61 -3.17 37.46 -29.35
N PRO A 62 -3.17 37.25 -30.68
CA PRO A 62 -3.02 38.35 -31.64
C PRO A 62 -4.21 39.33 -31.61
N ASN A 63 -5.36 38.93 -31.06
CA ASN A 63 -6.56 39.74 -30.95
C ASN A 63 -7.08 39.77 -29.50
N PRO A 64 -6.54 40.65 -28.64
CA PRO A 64 -6.94 40.79 -27.23
C PRO A 64 -8.17 41.71 -27.04
N ASP A 65 -9.03 41.84 -28.05
CA ASP A 65 -10.21 42.72 -28.04
C ASP A 65 -11.51 41.93 -28.00
N VAL A 66 -12.61 42.57 -27.59
CA VAL A 66 -13.95 41.96 -27.60
C VAL A 66 -15.00 42.91 -28.14
N ASN A 67 -15.94 42.39 -28.93
CA ASN A 67 -17.16 43.11 -29.30
C ASN A 67 -18.32 42.66 -28.42
N ARG A 68 -18.75 43.53 -27.49
CA ARG A 68 -19.87 43.23 -26.56
C ARG A 68 -21.23 43.08 -27.25
N THR A 69 -21.37 43.57 -28.48
CA THR A 69 -22.61 43.48 -29.27
C THR A 69 -22.67 42.22 -30.13
N ASP A 70 -21.56 41.49 -30.23
CA ASP A 70 -21.45 40.22 -30.95
C ASP A 70 -21.19 39.07 -29.96
N PRO A 71 -22.22 38.27 -29.62
CA PRO A 71 -22.07 37.13 -28.72
C PRO A 71 -21.00 36.12 -29.16
N ALA A 72 -20.73 35.99 -30.47
CA ALA A 72 -19.69 35.09 -30.97
C ALA A 72 -18.28 35.63 -30.66
N SER A 73 -18.08 36.95 -30.72
CA SER A 73 -16.84 37.60 -30.31
C SER A 73 -16.61 37.45 -28.80
N ASP A 74 -17.63 37.69 -27.97
CA ASP A 74 -17.56 37.54 -26.51
C ASP A 74 -17.24 36.10 -26.09
N ALA A 75 -18.01 35.13 -26.60
CA ALA A 75 -17.77 33.72 -26.33
C ALA A 75 -16.41 33.25 -26.85
N GLY A 76 -16.00 33.70 -28.04
CA GLY A 76 -14.71 33.38 -28.65
C GLY A 76 -13.53 33.82 -27.80
N LEU A 77 -13.54 35.06 -27.31
CA LEU A 77 -12.50 35.56 -26.40
C LEU A 77 -12.51 34.80 -25.07
N LYS A 78 -13.68 34.64 -24.44
CA LYS A 78 -13.81 33.94 -23.16
C LYS A 78 -13.36 32.48 -23.25
N ASN A 79 -13.58 31.81 -24.38
CA ASN A 79 -13.14 30.44 -24.61
C ASN A 79 -11.61 30.28 -24.70
N LEU A 80 -10.85 31.35 -24.93
CA LEU A 80 -9.38 31.28 -24.86
C LEU A 80 -8.88 30.97 -23.45
N SER A 81 -9.62 31.38 -22.41
CA SER A 81 -9.36 31.00 -21.02
C SER A 81 -10.58 31.27 -20.16
N ARG A 82 -11.16 30.20 -19.60
CA ARG A 82 -12.30 30.24 -18.68
C ARG A 82 -12.18 29.15 -17.64
N TRP A 83 -12.56 29.45 -16.41
CA TRP A 83 -12.78 28.48 -15.34
C TRP A 83 -14.27 28.24 -15.09
N PRO A 84 -14.67 27.10 -14.47
CA PRO A 84 -16.08 26.80 -14.20
C PRO A 84 -16.78 27.94 -13.43
N ALA A 85 -17.78 28.56 -14.06
CA ALA A 85 -18.43 29.77 -13.56
C ALA A 85 -19.26 29.53 -12.28
N ASP A 86 -19.58 28.27 -11.97
CA ASP A 86 -20.22 27.87 -10.72
C ASP A 86 -19.25 27.82 -9.53
N LYS A 87 -17.94 27.74 -9.80
CA LYS A 87 -16.87 27.70 -8.79
C LYS A 87 -16.06 28.99 -8.70
N TYR A 88 -15.92 29.73 -9.81
CA TYR A 88 -15.07 30.91 -9.92
C TYR A 88 -15.81 32.08 -10.58
N LEU A 89 -15.63 33.29 -10.04
CA LEU A 89 -15.92 34.53 -10.78
C LEU A 89 -14.79 34.76 -11.80
N ASN A 90 -15.12 34.59 -13.08
CA ASN A 90 -14.20 34.89 -14.18
C ASN A 90 -14.23 36.39 -14.50
N ILE A 91 -13.04 36.99 -14.59
CA ILE A 91 -12.84 38.39 -14.97
C ILE A 91 -11.81 38.44 -16.08
N TRP A 92 -12.19 38.93 -17.24
CA TRP A 92 -11.33 39.10 -18.40
C TRP A 92 -10.83 40.53 -18.51
N ILE A 93 -9.52 40.68 -18.68
CA ILE A 93 -8.88 41.96 -18.93
C ILE A 93 -8.48 41.97 -20.39
N VAL A 94 -9.04 42.92 -21.14
CA VAL A 94 -8.86 43.04 -22.59
C VAL A 94 -8.15 44.33 -22.94
N ARG A 95 -7.57 44.39 -24.13
CA ARG A 95 -6.99 45.63 -24.65
C ARG A 95 -8.07 46.67 -24.95
N CYS A 96 -9.25 46.23 -25.38
CA CYS A 96 -10.32 47.10 -25.87
C CYS A 96 -11.67 46.39 -25.90
N ILE A 97 -12.73 47.11 -25.54
CA ILE A 97 -14.13 46.68 -25.67
C ILE A 97 -14.78 47.52 -26.78
N LEU A 98 -15.04 46.89 -27.93
CA LEU A 98 -15.53 47.54 -29.15
C LEU A 98 -17.01 47.93 -29.00
N PRO A 99 -17.38 49.22 -29.09
CA PRO A 99 -18.77 49.64 -29.13
C PRO A 99 -19.43 49.34 -30.49
N ASP A 100 -18.66 49.44 -31.58
CA ASP A 100 -19.14 49.40 -32.97
C ASP A 100 -18.06 49.03 -34.02
N SER A 101 -16.99 48.35 -33.59
CA SER A 101 -15.92 47.66 -34.38
C SER A 101 -14.52 48.30 -34.49
N ASP A 102 -14.28 49.48 -33.92
CA ASP A 102 -12.92 50.08 -33.86
C ASP A 102 -12.49 50.47 -32.43
N CYS A 103 -11.19 50.37 -32.16
CA CYS A 103 -10.55 50.81 -30.91
C CYS A 103 -9.99 52.24 -30.98
N SER A 104 -10.17 52.93 -32.12
CA SER A 104 -9.74 54.33 -32.30
C SER A 104 -10.75 55.37 -31.84
N ASP A 105 -11.97 54.98 -31.47
CA ASP A 105 -13.02 55.94 -31.11
C ASP A 105 -12.83 56.53 -29.71
N ASP A 106 -13.11 57.83 -29.58
CA ASP A 106 -13.08 58.57 -28.30
C ASP A 106 -14.16 58.09 -27.30
N VAL A 107 -15.05 57.17 -27.72
CA VAL A 107 -16.11 56.57 -26.90
C VAL A 107 -15.65 55.17 -26.44
N ARG A 108 -15.07 55.09 -25.24
CA ARG A 108 -14.59 53.84 -24.65
C ARG A 108 -15.63 53.22 -23.71
N VAL A 109 -15.84 51.91 -23.81
CA VAL A 109 -16.54 51.11 -22.79
C VAL A 109 -15.51 50.60 -21.79
N GLY A 110 -15.65 50.96 -20.50
CA GLY A 110 -14.68 50.57 -19.47
C GLY A 110 -14.84 49.12 -18.99
N GLY A 111 -16.07 48.60 -19.01
CA GLY A 111 -16.37 47.23 -18.63
C GLY A 111 -17.80 46.82 -19.00
N TYR A 112 -18.10 45.53 -18.84
CA TYR A 112 -19.46 44.99 -18.83
C TYR A 112 -19.52 43.69 -18.02
N ALA A 113 -20.70 43.37 -17.52
CA ALA A 113 -21.05 42.06 -16.94
C ALA A 113 -22.45 41.62 -17.38
N TYR A 114 -22.71 40.32 -17.27
CA TYR A 114 -24.05 39.77 -17.44
C TYR A 114 -24.77 39.67 -16.10
N LEU A 115 -26.03 40.14 -16.05
CA LEU A 115 -26.92 39.91 -14.91
C LEU A 115 -27.24 38.41 -14.78
N PRO A 116 -27.41 37.87 -13.57
CA PRO A 116 -27.90 36.51 -13.39
C PRO A 116 -29.37 36.39 -13.85
N VAL A 117 -29.80 35.28 -14.45
CA VAL A 117 -29.01 34.07 -14.78
C VAL A 117 -28.42 34.19 -16.18
N ALA A 118 -27.10 34.16 -16.29
CA ALA A 118 -26.39 34.09 -17.57
C ALA A 118 -26.00 32.63 -17.89
N SER A 119 -25.85 32.28 -19.17
CA SER A 119 -25.28 30.98 -19.53
C SER A 119 -23.80 30.95 -19.14
N ALA A 120 -23.30 29.76 -18.77
CA ALA A 120 -21.90 29.56 -18.38
C ALA A 120 -20.89 30.03 -19.46
N ASP A 121 -21.31 30.12 -20.72
CA ASP A 121 -20.47 30.58 -21.83
C ASP A 121 -20.15 32.07 -21.82
N VAL A 122 -21.00 32.89 -21.21
CA VAL A 122 -20.86 34.34 -21.20
C VAL A 122 -20.83 34.93 -19.79
N ASP A 123 -21.08 34.14 -18.76
CA ASP A 123 -21.05 34.59 -17.36
C ASP A 123 -19.68 35.15 -16.94
N GLY A 124 -19.69 36.20 -16.12
CA GLY A 124 -18.52 36.90 -15.61
C GLY A 124 -18.41 38.35 -16.07
N ILE A 125 -17.23 38.94 -15.87
CA ILE A 125 -16.96 40.38 -16.03
C ILE A 125 -15.86 40.58 -17.07
N VAL A 126 -16.00 41.58 -17.93
CA VAL A 126 -14.93 42.01 -18.85
C VAL A 126 -14.59 43.47 -18.59
N ILE A 127 -13.31 43.79 -18.49
CA ILE A 127 -12.79 45.13 -18.19
C ILE A 127 -11.69 45.50 -19.19
N ASP A 128 -11.72 46.75 -19.67
CA ASP A 128 -10.61 47.33 -20.42
C ASP A 128 -9.40 47.52 -19.48
N TYR A 129 -8.21 47.10 -19.90
CA TYR A 129 -7.00 47.16 -19.08
C TYR A 129 -6.69 48.55 -18.51
N ARG A 130 -7.14 49.62 -19.18
CA ARG A 130 -6.98 51.02 -18.75
C ARG A 130 -7.90 51.41 -17.61
N ASP A 131 -8.97 50.67 -17.39
CA ASP A 131 -9.97 50.89 -16.34
C ASP A 131 -9.85 49.88 -15.19
N MET A 132 -8.82 49.01 -15.24
CA MET A 132 -8.53 48.04 -14.19
C MET A 132 -7.65 48.64 -13.08
N GLY A 133 -8.28 49.12 -12.02
CA GLY A 133 -7.62 49.72 -10.85
C GLY A 133 -7.15 51.15 -11.11
N TYR A 134 -6.12 51.60 -10.38
CA TYR A 134 -5.60 52.98 -10.48
C TYR A 134 -4.07 53.09 -10.50
N THR A 135 -3.37 51.97 -10.69
CA THR A 135 -1.90 51.92 -10.82
C THR A 135 -1.49 51.32 -12.17
N GLY A 136 -0.20 51.33 -12.48
CA GLY A 136 0.32 50.65 -13.67
C GLY A 136 -0.19 51.26 -14.98
N ALA A 137 -0.81 50.41 -15.81
CA ALA A 137 -1.32 50.79 -17.13
C ALA A 137 -2.71 51.46 -17.09
N ALA A 138 -3.33 51.56 -15.91
CA ALA A 138 -4.60 52.26 -15.75
C ALA A 138 -4.50 53.72 -16.22
N SER A 139 -5.42 54.15 -17.08
CA SER A 139 -5.44 55.51 -17.66
C SER A 139 -6.87 56.06 -17.68
N GLY A 140 -7.12 57.08 -16.86
CA GLY A 140 -8.43 57.71 -16.69
C GLY A 140 -8.70 58.12 -15.24
N SER A 141 -9.81 58.80 -15.00
CA SER A 141 -10.31 59.13 -13.65
C SER A 141 -11.23 58.07 -13.06
N ASN A 142 -11.62 57.05 -13.84
CA ASN A 142 -12.63 56.07 -13.46
C ASN A 142 -11.97 54.89 -12.73
N ARG A 143 -11.91 54.96 -11.39
CA ARG A 143 -11.25 53.93 -10.56
C ARG A 143 -12.18 52.80 -10.12
N ASN A 144 -13.46 52.87 -10.45
CA ASN A 144 -14.52 52.11 -9.76
C ASN A 144 -15.25 51.13 -10.69
N VAL A 145 -14.70 50.89 -11.89
CA VAL A 145 -15.33 50.05 -12.92
C VAL A 145 -15.48 48.61 -12.44
N LEU A 146 -14.47 48.03 -11.78
CA LEU A 146 -14.59 46.68 -11.23
C LEU A 146 -15.75 46.54 -10.24
N ALA A 147 -15.93 47.51 -9.33
CA ALA A 147 -17.04 47.46 -8.37
C ALA A 147 -18.40 47.63 -9.05
N HIS A 148 -18.49 48.51 -10.04
CA HIS A 148 -19.69 48.70 -10.86
C HIS A 148 -20.09 47.40 -11.57
N GLU A 149 -19.17 46.76 -12.29
CA GLU A 149 -19.45 45.52 -13.01
C GLU A 149 -19.71 44.32 -12.07
N ALA A 150 -19.03 44.28 -10.91
CA ALA A 150 -19.33 43.29 -9.89
C ALA A 150 -20.73 43.46 -9.31
N GLY A 151 -21.24 44.70 -9.20
CA GLY A 151 -22.63 44.98 -8.84
C GLY A 151 -23.60 44.36 -9.85
N HIS A 152 -23.36 44.53 -11.16
CA HIS A 152 -24.15 43.87 -12.20
C HIS A 152 -24.07 42.35 -12.13
N TYR A 153 -22.88 41.78 -11.97
CA TYR A 153 -22.71 40.33 -11.78
C TYR A 153 -23.52 39.79 -10.59
N LEU A 154 -23.71 40.62 -9.55
CA LEU A 154 -24.51 40.36 -8.35
C LEU A 154 -25.94 40.93 -8.43
N SER A 155 -26.50 41.07 -9.64
CA SER A 155 -27.90 41.40 -9.91
C SER A 155 -28.33 42.86 -9.72
N LEU A 156 -27.41 43.80 -9.50
CA LEU A 156 -27.74 45.23 -9.43
C LEU A 156 -27.98 45.80 -10.83
N LEU A 157 -29.00 46.64 -10.97
CA LEU A 157 -29.20 47.46 -12.16
C LEU A 157 -28.45 48.77 -11.99
N HIS A 158 -28.26 49.50 -13.10
CA HIS A 158 -27.91 50.91 -13.00
C HIS A 158 -28.95 51.65 -12.13
N VAL A 159 -28.56 52.71 -11.43
CA VAL A 159 -29.45 53.44 -10.50
C VAL A 159 -30.72 54.04 -11.14
N TRP A 160 -30.73 54.20 -12.46
CA TRP A 160 -31.93 54.62 -13.20
C TRP A 160 -32.78 53.44 -13.68
N GLY A 161 -32.34 52.19 -13.52
CA GLY A 161 -33.07 51.02 -13.99
C GLY A 161 -32.96 50.80 -15.49
N ALA A 162 -34.06 50.93 -16.21
CA ALA A 162 -34.12 50.56 -17.63
C ALA A 162 -33.45 51.62 -18.52
N GLU A 163 -32.54 51.20 -19.41
CA GLU A 163 -31.93 52.11 -20.38
C GLU A 163 -32.85 52.46 -21.55
N ARG A 164 -33.76 51.55 -21.90
CA ARG A 164 -34.71 51.71 -23.01
C ARG A 164 -36.07 51.15 -22.61
N ALA A 165 -37.06 52.02 -22.54
CA ALA A 165 -38.46 51.68 -22.31
C ALA A 165 -39.36 52.60 -23.16
N PRO A 166 -40.62 52.21 -23.45
CA PRO A 166 -41.58 53.07 -24.15
C PRO A 166 -41.80 54.42 -23.43
N ASP A 167 -41.77 54.41 -22.11
CA ASP A 167 -41.77 55.62 -21.27
C ASP A 167 -40.85 55.44 -20.06
N LEU A 168 -39.72 56.16 -20.06
CA LEU A 168 -38.75 56.14 -18.96
C LEU A 168 -39.29 56.83 -17.70
N CYS A 169 -40.25 57.77 -17.80
CA CYS A 169 -40.88 58.34 -16.62
C CYS A 169 -41.62 57.27 -15.83
N VAL A 170 -42.45 56.46 -16.51
CA VAL A 170 -43.22 55.39 -15.86
C VAL A 170 -42.31 54.26 -15.37
N THR A 171 -41.23 53.97 -16.09
CA THR A 171 -40.40 52.80 -15.79
C THR A 171 -39.35 53.08 -14.71
N ASN A 172 -38.79 54.30 -14.69
CA ASN A 172 -37.61 54.61 -13.89
C ASN A 172 -37.88 55.64 -12.78
N CYS A 173 -38.83 56.56 -12.96
CA CYS A 173 -39.16 57.60 -12.00
C CYS A 173 -40.32 57.16 -11.10
N HIS A 174 -40.04 56.27 -10.15
CA HIS A 174 -41.04 55.62 -9.31
C HIS A 174 -41.22 56.30 -7.94
N SER A 175 -42.36 56.03 -7.30
CA SER A 175 -42.59 56.36 -5.89
C SER A 175 -41.89 55.34 -4.97
N GLN A 176 -41.80 55.66 -3.67
CA GLN A 176 -41.28 54.73 -2.65
C GLN A 176 -42.11 53.45 -2.54
N SER A 177 -43.39 53.44 -2.95
CA SER A 177 -44.24 52.25 -2.85
C SER A 177 -44.01 51.23 -3.97
N GLU A 178 -43.33 51.62 -5.05
CA GLU A 178 -43.15 50.82 -6.27
C GLU A 178 -41.69 50.42 -6.51
N CYS A 179 -40.78 50.86 -5.64
CA CYS A 179 -39.32 50.69 -5.74
C CYS A 179 -38.83 49.24 -5.75
N LEU A 180 -39.67 48.23 -5.49
CA LEU A 180 -39.29 46.82 -5.66
C LEU A 180 -39.61 46.27 -7.05
N THR A 181 -40.31 47.03 -7.89
CA THR A 181 -40.80 46.58 -9.20
C THR A 181 -40.36 47.48 -10.35
N LEU A 182 -40.19 48.78 -10.08
CA LEU A 182 -39.77 49.81 -11.04
C LEU A 182 -38.35 50.31 -10.70
N GLY A 183 -37.77 51.12 -11.59
CA GLY A 183 -36.41 51.64 -11.43
C GLY A 183 -35.34 50.57 -11.43
N ASP A 184 -34.32 50.77 -10.59
CA ASP A 184 -33.26 49.80 -10.36
C ASP A 184 -33.72 48.62 -9.47
N ARG A 185 -34.94 48.71 -8.95
CA ARG A 185 -35.62 47.84 -7.99
C ARG A 185 -34.92 47.73 -6.63
N VAL A 186 -34.43 48.85 -6.13
CA VAL A 186 -33.90 49.01 -4.78
C VAL A 186 -34.56 50.23 -4.14
N CYS A 187 -34.99 50.11 -2.89
CA CYS A 187 -35.85 51.11 -2.25
C CYS A 187 -35.11 52.25 -1.54
N ASP A 188 -33.82 52.09 -1.29
CA ASP A 188 -32.97 53.13 -0.70
C ASP A 188 -32.06 53.82 -1.72
N THR A 189 -32.27 53.57 -3.02
CA THR A 189 -31.68 54.31 -4.13
C THR A 189 -32.72 55.27 -4.70
N ASN A 190 -32.35 56.55 -4.81
CA ASN A 190 -33.24 57.55 -5.40
C ASN A 190 -33.44 57.28 -6.91
N PRO A 191 -34.64 57.47 -7.45
CA PRO A 191 -34.92 57.23 -8.86
C PRO A 191 -34.20 58.24 -9.77
N GLY A 192 -33.85 57.80 -10.97
CA GLY A 192 -33.31 58.64 -12.04
C GLY A 192 -33.89 58.26 -13.39
N LYS A 193 -34.20 59.23 -14.26
CA LYS A 193 -34.84 58.95 -15.56
C LYS A 193 -33.91 58.26 -16.55
N GLY A 194 -32.61 58.52 -16.45
CA GLY A 194 -31.56 57.94 -17.29
C GLY A 194 -30.17 58.32 -16.80
N ALA A 195 -29.14 57.83 -17.50
CA ALA A 195 -27.75 58.06 -17.16
C ALA A 195 -27.37 59.54 -17.17
N ILE A 196 -26.61 59.97 -16.16
CA ILE A 196 -25.96 61.28 -16.09
C ILE A 196 -24.45 61.09 -16.20
N TYR A 197 -23.81 61.80 -17.13
CA TYR A 197 -22.34 61.83 -17.30
C TYR A 197 -21.83 63.19 -16.82
N SER A 198 -21.22 63.22 -15.64
CA SER A 198 -20.78 64.48 -15.01
C SER A 198 -19.66 64.21 -14.00
N ASN A 199 -18.66 65.10 -13.97
CA ASN A 199 -17.64 65.15 -12.92
C ASN A 199 -18.03 66.09 -11.76
N ASN A 200 -19.16 66.78 -11.88
CA ASN A 200 -19.71 67.62 -10.81
C ASN A 200 -20.52 66.75 -9.83
N CYS A 201 -20.07 66.71 -8.57
CA CYS A 201 -20.66 65.95 -7.48
C CYS A 201 -21.69 66.74 -6.65
N GLU A 202 -22.00 67.98 -7.04
CA GLU A 202 -23.12 68.69 -6.45
C GLU A 202 -24.46 67.97 -6.73
N PRO A 203 -25.39 67.92 -5.75
CA PRO A 203 -26.69 67.27 -5.90
C PRO A 203 -27.45 67.76 -7.14
N THR A 204 -28.08 66.84 -7.86
CA THR A 204 -28.84 67.15 -9.09
C THR A 204 -30.25 66.63 -8.95
N TYR A 205 -31.20 67.56 -8.82
CA TYR A 205 -32.61 67.24 -8.56
C TYR A 205 -33.43 67.07 -9.85
N ASN A 206 -32.96 67.50 -11.02
CA ASN A 206 -33.77 67.52 -12.24
C ASN A 206 -33.74 66.22 -13.08
N SER A 207 -33.42 65.06 -12.50
CA SER A 207 -33.35 63.81 -13.27
C SER A 207 -34.74 63.31 -13.71
N CYS A 208 -35.73 63.37 -12.82
CA CYS A 208 -37.11 62.92 -13.05
C CYS A 208 -38.11 64.07 -13.19
N GLU A 209 -37.62 65.27 -13.51
CA GLU A 209 -38.46 66.46 -13.65
C GLU A 209 -39.53 66.27 -14.74
N GLY A 210 -40.80 66.56 -14.38
CA GLY A 210 -41.95 66.44 -15.28
C GLY A 210 -42.55 65.03 -15.40
N CYS A 211 -42.05 64.04 -14.65
CA CYS A 211 -42.69 62.72 -14.54
C CYS A 211 -43.83 62.74 -13.50
N PRO A 212 -44.93 62.00 -13.69
CA PRO A 212 -46.02 61.89 -12.71
C PRO A 212 -45.52 61.33 -11.36
N ASP A 213 -46.11 61.79 -10.25
CA ASP A 213 -45.89 61.26 -8.89
C ASP A 213 -44.43 61.28 -8.36
N TRP A 214 -43.56 62.08 -8.98
CA TRP A 214 -42.16 62.23 -8.57
C TRP A 214 -41.97 63.27 -7.44
N ASP A 215 -41.14 62.93 -6.45
CA ASP A 215 -40.72 63.82 -5.36
C ASP A 215 -39.52 64.70 -5.80
N PRO A 216 -39.70 66.03 -5.97
CA PRO A 216 -38.64 66.92 -6.41
C PRO A 216 -37.52 67.13 -5.39
N SER A 217 -37.66 66.61 -4.17
CA SER A 217 -36.64 66.68 -3.12
C SER A 217 -35.59 65.56 -3.20
N LEU A 218 -35.76 64.57 -4.09
CA LEU A 218 -34.82 63.47 -4.24
C LEU A 218 -33.73 63.81 -5.27
N PRO A 219 -32.45 63.91 -4.88
CA PRO A 219 -31.37 64.08 -5.83
C PRO A 219 -31.06 62.76 -6.54
N TYR A 220 -30.59 62.84 -7.79
CA TYR A 220 -30.03 61.70 -8.50
C TYR A 220 -28.83 61.12 -7.73
N PRO A 221 -28.74 59.79 -7.54
CA PRO A 221 -27.73 59.14 -6.69
C PRO A 221 -26.38 59.05 -7.41
N LYS A 222 -25.71 60.18 -7.59
CA LYS A 222 -24.42 60.31 -8.30
C LYS A 222 -23.28 59.58 -7.58
N GLU A 223 -23.41 59.48 -6.28
CA GLU A 223 -22.45 58.88 -5.37
C GLU A 223 -22.51 57.36 -5.35
N ASN A 224 -23.54 56.77 -5.96
CA ASN A 224 -23.69 55.33 -6.03
C ASN A 224 -22.75 54.71 -7.08
N TYR A 225 -22.12 53.59 -6.75
CA TYR A 225 -21.26 52.86 -7.71
C TYR A 225 -21.99 52.43 -8.98
N MET A 226 -23.31 52.20 -8.94
CA MET A 226 -24.14 51.81 -10.09
C MET A 226 -24.59 53.01 -10.95
N SER A 227 -24.06 54.21 -10.70
CA SER A 227 -24.24 55.37 -11.57
C SER A 227 -23.08 55.51 -12.59
N TYR A 228 -23.17 56.46 -13.53
CA TYR A 228 -22.10 56.79 -14.48
C TYR A 228 -21.36 58.10 -14.14
N THR A 229 -21.58 58.64 -12.94
CA THR A 229 -20.84 59.81 -12.43
C THR A 229 -19.60 59.37 -11.65
N PHE A 230 -18.69 58.67 -12.32
CA PHE A 230 -17.53 57.98 -11.72
C PHE A 230 -16.68 58.82 -10.76
N ALA A 231 -16.57 60.14 -10.99
CA ALA A 231 -15.84 61.05 -10.11
C ALA A 231 -16.46 61.21 -8.71
N CYS A 232 -17.71 60.79 -8.54
CA CYS A 232 -18.51 61.01 -7.33
C CYS A 232 -18.79 59.72 -6.56
N HIS A 233 -18.48 58.54 -7.10
CA HIS A 233 -18.87 57.27 -6.47
C HIS A 233 -18.14 57.05 -5.14
N ASP A 234 -18.89 56.67 -4.12
CA ASP A 234 -18.36 56.34 -2.79
C ASP A 234 -19.14 55.21 -2.07
N ARG A 235 -20.30 54.77 -2.60
CA ARG A 235 -21.20 53.85 -1.88
C ARG A 235 -21.98 52.83 -2.72
N PHE A 236 -22.22 51.68 -2.09
CA PHE A 236 -23.45 50.90 -2.25
C PHE A 236 -24.41 51.21 -1.10
N THR A 237 -25.70 50.97 -1.31
CA THR A 237 -26.74 51.10 -0.28
C THR A 237 -27.03 49.76 0.43
N GLU A 238 -27.81 49.79 1.51
CA GLU A 238 -28.20 48.58 2.25
C GLU A 238 -29.10 47.69 1.38
N GLY A 239 -30.08 48.26 0.70
CA GLY A 239 -30.97 47.53 -0.21
C GLY A 239 -30.25 46.95 -1.43
N GLN A 240 -29.17 47.60 -1.91
CA GLN A 240 -28.30 47.00 -2.92
C GLN A 240 -27.55 45.79 -2.34
N ALA A 241 -27.06 45.86 -1.10
CA ALA A 241 -26.41 44.72 -0.44
C ALA A 241 -27.38 43.52 -0.28
N GLU A 242 -28.61 43.76 0.16
CA GLU A 242 -29.65 42.72 0.26
C GLU A 242 -29.88 42.01 -1.08
N ARG A 243 -29.97 42.77 -2.16
CA ARG A 243 -30.16 42.21 -3.51
C ARG A 243 -28.95 41.41 -4.00
N MET A 244 -27.73 41.85 -3.67
CA MET A 244 -26.52 41.08 -3.97
C MET A 244 -26.49 39.74 -3.21
N HIS A 245 -26.89 39.72 -1.94
CA HIS A 245 -27.05 38.48 -1.17
C HIS A 245 -28.13 37.57 -1.75
N PHE A 246 -29.27 38.13 -2.16
CA PHE A 246 -30.30 37.36 -2.86
C PHE A 246 -29.74 36.65 -4.11
N ALA A 247 -28.89 37.34 -4.89
CA ALA A 247 -28.24 36.73 -6.06
C ALA A 247 -27.26 35.61 -5.68
N LEU A 248 -26.48 35.80 -4.61
CA LEU A 248 -25.57 34.78 -4.08
C LEU A 248 -26.32 33.55 -3.55
N GLU A 249 -27.48 33.73 -2.94
CA GLU A 249 -28.29 32.62 -2.40
C GLU A 249 -29.05 31.85 -3.48
N ASN A 250 -29.59 32.56 -4.48
CA ASN A 250 -30.54 31.97 -5.44
C ASN A 250 -29.92 31.59 -6.79
N TYR A 251 -28.85 32.26 -7.21
CA TYR A 251 -28.26 32.05 -8.53
C TYR A 251 -26.78 31.61 -8.48
N ARG A 252 -26.08 31.88 -7.37
CA ARG A 252 -24.62 31.70 -7.27
C ARG A 252 -24.17 31.04 -5.96
N SER A 253 -24.99 30.14 -5.41
CA SER A 253 -24.79 29.57 -4.07
C SER A 253 -23.50 28.75 -3.92
N ASN A 254 -23.03 28.12 -5.00
CA ASN A 254 -21.79 27.35 -4.95
C ASN A 254 -20.53 28.24 -4.82
N LEU A 255 -20.54 29.49 -5.33
CA LEU A 255 -19.34 30.36 -5.29
C LEU A 255 -18.83 30.63 -3.87
N TRP A 256 -19.72 30.66 -2.89
CA TRP A 256 -19.41 30.99 -1.50
C TRP A 256 -19.63 29.83 -0.52
N SER A 257 -19.98 28.64 -1.03
CA SER A 257 -20.09 27.42 -0.22
C SER A 257 -18.77 27.14 0.50
N TYR A 258 -18.83 26.47 1.65
CA TYR A 258 -17.62 26.12 2.39
C TYR A 258 -16.70 25.23 1.54
N ASP A 259 -17.27 24.20 0.93
CA ASP A 259 -16.53 23.22 0.12
C ASP A 259 -15.84 23.88 -1.08
N ASN A 260 -16.55 24.76 -1.81
CA ASN A 260 -15.94 25.46 -2.93
C ASN A 260 -14.79 26.37 -2.47
N ARG A 261 -14.97 27.09 -1.36
CA ARG A 261 -13.90 27.97 -0.84
C ARG A 261 -12.65 27.19 -0.43
N ALA A 262 -12.81 25.99 0.11
CA ALA A 262 -11.68 25.10 0.37
C ALA A 262 -11.06 24.61 -0.96
N CYS A 263 -11.89 24.12 -1.90
CA CYS A 263 -11.45 23.63 -3.21
C CYS A 263 -10.73 24.66 -4.08
N THR A 264 -11.04 25.95 -3.94
CA THR A 264 -10.42 27.03 -4.73
C THR A 264 -9.28 27.73 -3.98
N GLY A 265 -8.89 27.23 -2.80
CA GLY A 265 -7.75 27.73 -2.04
C GLY A 265 -7.99 29.08 -1.37
N LEU A 266 -9.22 29.39 -0.95
CA LEU A 266 -9.55 30.68 -0.32
C LEU A 266 -9.17 30.76 1.17
N PHE A 267 -8.99 29.60 1.83
CA PHE A 267 -8.42 29.47 3.18
C PHE A 267 -6.90 29.22 3.17
N ALA A 268 -6.24 29.57 2.07
CA ALA A 268 -4.85 29.19 1.86
C ALA A 268 -3.83 30.09 2.54
N ILE A 269 -2.75 29.46 2.98
CA ILE A 269 -1.45 30.09 3.15
C ILE A 269 -0.78 30.09 1.77
N SER A 270 -0.45 31.29 1.27
CA SER A 270 0.01 31.49 -0.11
C SER A 270 1.47 31.08 -0.30
N GLY A 271 1.72 30.24 -1.32
CA GLY A 271 3.06 29.77 -1.68
C GLY A 271 3.70 28.82 -0.67
N SER A 272 4.96 28.49 -0.90
CA SER A 272 5.70 27.54 -0.07
C SER A 272 6.03 28.08 1.33
N GLN A 273 5.98 27.21 2.32
CA GLN A 273 6.21 27.51 3.75
C GLN A 273 7.40 26.74 4.29
N SER A 274 8.19 27.36 5.18
CA SER A 274 9.35 26.72 5.81
C SER A 274 9.30 26.86 7.33
N ILE A 275 9.50 25.75 8.03
CA ILE A 275 9.55 25.64 9.49
C ILE A 275 11.02 25.57 9.91
N TYR A 276 11.53 26.64 10.53
CA TYR A 276 12.95 26.77 10.90
C TYR A 276 13.24 26.45 12.38
N ALA A 277 12.20 26.28 13.19
CA ALA A 277 12.29 25.97 14.61
C ALA A 277 11.06 25.16 15.03
N ASP A 278 11.10 24.59 16.24
CA ASP A 278 9.97 23.81 16.75
C ASP A 278 8.66 24.61 16.73
N GLU A 279 7.66 24.07 16.04
CA GLU A 279 6.35 24.68 15.88
C GLU A 279 5.26 23.65 16.15
N THR A 280 4.17 24.08 16.79
CA THR A 280 3.00 23.23 17.05
C THR A 280 1.78 23.91 16.45
N TRP A 281 1.12 23.24 15.52
CA TRP A 281 -0.12 23.67 14.90
C TRP A 281 -1.31 23.07 15.63
N THR A 282 -2.26 23.92 16.01
CA THR A 282 -3.50 23.57 16.70
C THR A 282 -4.67 24.29 16.05
N THR A 283 -5.89 23.84 16.36
CA THR A 283 -7.12 24.51 15.91
C THR A 283 -7.25 25.94 16.44
N THR A 284 -6.50 26.32 17.48
CA THR A 284 -6.56 27.66 18.09
C THR A 284 -5.55 28.65 17.53
N ASN A 285 -4.42 28.18 16.98
CA ASN A 285 -3.36 29.06 16.46
C ASN A 285 -3.28 29.11 14.94
N LEU A 286 -3.96 28.20 14.24
CA LEU A 286 -4.13 28.25 12.80
C LEU A 286 -5.44 28.92 12.39
N TYR A 287 -5.44 29.47 11.17
CA TYR A 287 -6.65 29.98 10.53
C TYR A 287 -7.71 28.89 10.35
N ASN A 288 -8.97 29.32 10.22
CA ASN A 288 -10.10 28.44 9.89
C ASN A 288 -10.20 27.21 10.81
N ASN A 289 -9.95 27.42 12.11
CA ASN A 289 -9.97 26.38 13.14
C ASN A 289 -9.08 25.18 12.83
N GLY A 290 -7.94 25.40 12.18
CA GLY A 290 -6.98 24.34 11.85
C GLY A 290 -7.23 23.63 10.51
N ASP A 291 -8.23 24.04 9.71
CA ASP A 291 -8.38 23.55 8.33
C ASP A 291 -7.76 24.55 7.35
N ILE A 292 -6.49 24.32 7.02
CA ILE A 292 -5.66 25.21 6.21
C ILE A 292 -5.28 24.55 4.89
N THR A 293 -5.03 25.37 3.87
CA THR A 293 -4.51 24.90 2.58
C THR A 293 -3.15 25.54 2.31
N ILE A 294 -2.15 24.77 1.90
CA ILE A 294 -0.86 25.27 1.45
C ILE A 294 -0.86 25.26 -0.08
N THR A 295 -0.66 26.42 -0.69
CA THR A 295 -0.65 26.61 -2.15
C THR A 295 0.78 26.57 -2.73
N GLY A 296 1.63 25.80 -2.09
CA GLY A 296 3.01 25.49 -2.47
C GLY A 296 3.47 24.28 -1.67
N ASP A 297 4.76 24.19 -1.40
CA ASP A 297 5.31 23.11 -0.58
C ASP A 297 5.49 23.51 0.88
N LEU A 298 5.52 22.52 1.78
CA LEU A 298 5.86 22.71 3.19
C LEU A 298 7.22 22.06 3.50
N TYR A 299 8.19 22.85 3.93
CA TYR A 299 9.53 22.40 4.32
C TYR A 299 9.66 22.40 5.83
N ILE A 300 10.08 21.29 6.43
CA ILE A 300 10.61 21.27 7.79
C ILE A 300 12.13 21.25 7.68
N GLU A 301 12.75 22.33 8.11
CA GLU A 301 14.19 22.55 7.95
C GLU A 301 15.00 21.78 9.02
N PRO A 302 16.29 21.51 8.78
CA PRO A 302 17.12 20.74 9.70
C PRO A 302 17.08 21.27 11.14
N GLY A 303 16.92 20.37 12.10
CA GLY A 303 16.85 20.68 13.53
C GLY A 303 15.47 21.17 14.02
N ALA A 304 14.50 21.35 13.13
CA ALA A 304 13.14 21.77 13.50
C ALA A 304 12.17 20.59 13.64
N THR A 305 11.21 20.74 14.54
CA THR A 305 10.08 19.82 14.70
C THR A 305 8.76 20.53 14.36
N LEU A 306 8.00 20.00 13.39
CA LEU A 306 6.61 20.42 13.21
C LEU A 306 5.68 19.41 13.88
N THR A 307 4.83 19.88 14.80
CA THR A 307 3.76 19.09 15.40
C THR A 307 2.42 19.54 14.83
N VAL A 308 1.72 18.69 14.08
CA VAL A 308 0.36 18.95 13.60
C VAL A 308 -0.63 18.30 14.57
N GLY A 309 -1.32 19.11 15.36
CA GLY A 309 -2.20 18.67 16.43
C GLY A 309 -3.50 18.00 15.98
N THR A 310 -4.21 17.39 16.93
CA THR A 310 -5.51 16.73 16.69
C THR A 310 -6.52 17.71 16.07
N ASN A 311 -7.34 17.21 15.14
CA ASN A 311 -8.35 17.97 14.39
C ASN A 311 -7.79 19.09 13.47
N VAL A 312 -6.47 19.23 13.35
CA VAL A 312 -5.87 20.07 12.31
C VAL A 312 -5.86 19.30 10.98
N THR A 313 -6.33 19.95 9.92
CA THR A 313 -6.30 19.44 8.55
C THR A 313 -5.40 20.36 7.71
N VAL A 314 -4.32 19.80 7.17
CA VAL A 314 -3.43 20.50 6.25
C VAL A 314 -3.66 19.96 4.86
N ARG A 315 -4.17 20.82 3.98
CA ARG A 315 -4.48 20.47 2.60
C ARG A 315 -3.39 20.97 1.65
N PHE A 316 -3.07 20.18 0.64
CA PHE A 316 -2.12 20.55 -0.41
C PHE A 316 -2.83 20.61 -1.77
N CYS A 317 -2.37 21.47 -2.68
CA CYS A 317 -2.77 21.37 -4.09
C CYS A 317 -2.14 20.12 -4.74
N GLY A 318 -2.55 19.74 -5.95
CA GLY A 318 -2.13 18.49 -6.59
C GLY A 318 -0.62 18.32 -6.81
N ASN A 319 0.15 19.41 -6.88
CA ASN A 319 1.62 19.34 -6.99
C ASN A 319 2.34 19.63 -5.66
N GLY A 320 1.61 19.93 -4.59
CA GLY A 320 2.20 20.27 -3.30
C GLY A 320 2.67 19.04 -2.54
N LYS A 321 3.76 19.20 -1.78
CA LYS A 321 4.30 18.18 -0.87
C LYS A 321 4.73 18.76 0.47
N LEU A 322 4.89 17.87 1.45
CA LEU A 322 5.56 18.14 2.72
C LEU A 322 6.94 17.47 2.70
N MET A 323 8.02 18.20 2.95
CA MET A 323 9.38 17.68 3.04
C MET A 323 9.91 17.76 4.46
N VAL A 324 10.33 16.61 5.00
CA VAL A 324 11.04 16.48 6.27
C VAL A 324 12.52 16.29 5.95
N LYS A 325 13.32 17.36 6.05
CA LYS A 325 14.76 17.32 5.72
C LYS A 325 15.57 16.51 6.74
N PRO A 326 16.84 16.15 6.45
CA PRO A 326 17.75 15.58 7.44
C PRO A 326 17.74 16.38 8.75
N ASP A 327 17.76 15.68 9.87
CA ASP A 327 17.67 16.24 11.24
C ASP A 327 16.34 16.92 11.60
N ALA A 328 15.35 16.91 10.71
CA ALA A 328 14.01 17.43 10.99
C ALA A 328 13.05 16.32 11.46
N THR A 329 11.98 16.70 12.18
CA THR A 329 10.93 15.78 12.61
C THR A 329 9.52 16.32 12.29
N LEU A 330 8.67 15.48 11.70
CA LEU A 330 7.23 15.67 11.66
C LEU A 330 6.57 14.81 12.74
N VAL A 331 5.77 15.41 13.61
CA VAL A 331 4.88 14.70 14.55
C VAL A 331 3.44 14.95 14.14
N LEU A 332 2.73 13.91 13.73
CA LEU A 332 1.39 14.00 13.16
C LEU A 332 0.34 13.42 14.11
N TYR A 333 -0.63 14.25 14.51
CA TYR A 333 -1.89 13.86 15.15
C TYR A 333 -3.11 14.21 14.28
N GLY A 334 -2.95 15.16 13.35
CA GLY A 334 -4.00 15.64 12.45
C GLY A 334 -4.02 14.92 11.10
N THR A 335 -4.65 15.55 10.11
CA THR A 335 -4.82 15.03 8.75
C THR A 335 -3.95 15.80 7.75
N LEU A 336 -3.24 15.08 6.88
CA LEU A 336 -2.63 15.61 5.66
C LEU A 336 -3.40 15.07 4.45
N THR A 337 -3.90 15.95 3.60
CA THR A 337 -4.77 15.55 2.47
C THR A 337 -4.65 16.50 1.28
N THR A 338 -5.31 16.17 0.18
CA THR A 338 -5.47 17.09 -0.94
C THR A 338 -6.57 18.11 -0.68
N SER A 339 -6.46 19.27 -1.32
CA SER A 339 -7.44 20.34 -1.22
C SER A 339 -8.71 20.04 -1.98
N CYS A 340 -8.65 19.75 -3.30
CA CYS A 340 -9.71 19.14 -4.12
C CYS A 340 -9.19 18.62 -5.48
N GLY A 341 -9.84 17.58 -6.01
CA GLY A 341 -9.79 17.18 -7.43
C GLY A 341 -8.62 16.27 -7.85
N LYS A 342 -7.39 16.59 -7.44
CA LYS A 342 -6.20 15.78 -7.76
C LYS A 342 -5.49 15.32 -6.50
N PRO A 343 -4.85 14.15 -6.51
CA PRO A 343 -3.98 13.75 -5.43
C PRO A 343 -2.82 14.74 -5.28
N TRP A 344 -2.40 14.98 -4.04
CA TRP A 344 -1.17 15.73 -3.75
C TRP A 344 0.02 14.78 -3.81
N LYS A 345 1.26 15.31 -3.79
CA LYS A 345 2.45 14.45 -3.90
C LYS A 345 2.70 13.61 -2.64
N GLY A 346 2.29 14.11 -1.47
CA GLY A 346 2.45 13.44 -0.19
C GLY A 346 3.63 13.95 0.63
N VAL A 347 4.11 13.11 1.57
CA VAL A 347 5.22 13.46 2.46
C VAL A 347 6.53 12.83 1.99
N GLU A 348 7.56 13.64 1.75
CA GLU A 348 8.92 13.17 1.53
C GLU A 348 9.73 13.27 2.84
N VAL A 349 10.31 12.17 3.30
CA VAL A 349 11.20 12.11 4.46
C VAL A 349 12.61 11.85 3.96
N TRP A 350 13.39 12.93 3.87
CA TRP A 350 14.69 12.90 3.22
C TRP A 350 15.76 12.32 4.13
N GLY A 351 16.70 11.61 3.51
CA GLY A 351 17.85 10.99 4.16
C GLY A 351 19.18 11.38 3.54
N ASP A 352 20.20 10.66 3.98
CA ASP A 352 21.51 10.56 3.36
C ASP A 352 21.88 9.07 3.38
N ASN A 353 21.87 8.44 2.21
CA ASN A 353 22.02 6.99 2.10
C ASN A 353 23.44 6.49 2.43
N SER A 354 24.40 7.41 2.58
CA SER A 354 25.77 7.11 3.03
C SER A 354 25.92 7.11 4.56
N GLN A 355 24.90 7.59 5.27
CA GLN A 355 24.92 7.77 6.72
C GLN A 355 23.93 6.85 7.44
N SER A 356 24.25 6.56 8.70
CA SER A 356 23.42 5.74 9.58
C SER A 356 22.13 6.46 10.03
N GLN A 357 21.07 5.71 10.35
CA GLN A 357 19.82 6.24 10.93
C GLN A 357 19.97 6.57 12.44
N TYR A 358 21.07 6.17 13.07
CA TYR A 358 21.32 6.49 14.48
C TYR A 358 21.72 7.97 14.66
N LEU A 359 21.43 8.50 15.84
CA LEU A 359 21.85 9.85 16.22
C LEU A 359 23.38 9.88 16.42
N ASN A 360 24.11 10.65 15.63
CA ASN A 360 25.56 10.76 15.74
C ASN A 360 25.97 12.22 15.94
N GLY A 361 26.74 12.52 17.00
CA GLY A 361 27.17 13.89 17.31
C GLY A 361 26.03 14.86 17.63
N GLY A 362 24.84 14.36 17.99
CA GLY A 362 23.66 15.18 18.30
C GLY A 362 22.79 15.52 17.08
N THR A 363 23.17 15.11 15.88
CA THR A 363 22.43 15.31 14.63
C THR A 363 22.01 13.98 14.02
N ARG A 364 20.84 13.93 13.40
CA ARG A 364 20.39 12.80 12.59
C ARG A 364 20.63 13.09 11.13
N ALA A 365 21.27 12.17 10.42
CA ALA A 365 21.44 12.30 8.97
C ALA A 365 20.13 12.08 8.18
N GLN A 366 19.07 11.63 8.86
CA GLN A 366 17.77 11.33 8.27
C GLN A 366 16.69 12.20 8.90
N GLY A 367 15.72 12.62 8.09
CA GLY A 367 14.45 13.15 8.56
C GLY A 367 13.61 12.05 9.19
N ARG A 368 12.60 12.45 9.97
CA ARG A 368 11.75 11.50 10.69
C ARG A 368 10.29 11.88 10.68
N LEU A 369 9.43 10.93 10.34
CA LEU A 369 7.99 11.03 10.52
C LEU A 369 7.55 10.19 11.73
N ILE A 370 6.78 10.81 12.63
CA ILE A 370 6.14 10.15 13.76
C ILE A 370 4.63 10.33 13.63
N GLY A 371 3.92 9.26 13.25
CA GLY A 371 2.46 9.22 13.23
C GLY A 371 1.91 8.77 14.59
N LYS A 372 0.88 9.46 15.06
CA LYS A 372 0.21 9.17 16.34
C LYS A 372 -1.22 8.69 16.12
N PRO A 373 -1.85 8.04 17.13
CA PRO A 373 -3.23 7.57 16.98
C PRO A 373 -4.17 8.72 16.59
N GLY A 374 -5.00 8.48 15.57
CA GLY A 374 -5.91 9.46 14.97
C GLY A 374 -5.29 10.33 13.89
N SER A 375 -4.00 10.17 13.59
CA SER A 375 -3.37 10.82 12.45
C SER A 375 -3.75 10.16 11.13
N ARG A 376 -3.81 10.97 10.07
CA ARG A 376 -4.30 10.54 8.75
C ARG A 376 -3.48 11.15 7.62
N ILE A 377 -3.10 10.35 6.65
CA ILE A 377 -2.41 10.77 5.41
C ILE A 377 -3.18 10.17 4.24
N GLU A 378 -3.83 11.00 3.44
CA GLU A 378 -4.77 10.50 2.44
C GLU A 378 -4.74 11.27 1.11
N ASN A 379 -5.27 10.60 0.07
CA ASN A 379 -5.41 11.14 -1.28
C ASN A 379 -4.09 11.64 -1.88
N ALA A 380 -2.98 10.95 -1.62
CA ALA A 380 -1.67 11.28 -2.17
C ALA A 380 -1.27 10.32 -3.31
N GLU A 381 -0.34 10.77 -4.16
CA GLU A 381 0.40 9.87 -5.05
C GLU A 381 1.23 8.89 -4.21
N THR A 382 2.07 9.42 -3.31
CA THR A 382 2.79 8.61 -2.32
C THR A 382 2.56 9.17 -0.94
N GLY A 383 1.80 8.49 -0.08
CA GLY A 383 1.46 8.98 1.27
C GLY A 383 2.70 9.40 2.05
N VAL A 384 3.68 8.50 2.17
CA VAL A 384 5.01 8.77 2.73
C VAL A 384 6.09 8.13 1.86
N GLN A 385 6.92 8.96 1.26
CA GLN A 385 8.13 8.60 0.54
C GLN A 385 9.34 8.74 1.47
N LEU A 386 10.04 7.66 1.82
CA LEU A 386 11.15 7.68 2.78
C LEU A 386 12.51 8.01 2.14
N TRP A 387 12.45 8.81 1.09
CA TRP A 387 13.58 9.28 0.31
C TRP A 387 13.25 10.63 -0.35
N GLY A 388 14.29 11.40 -0.67
CA GLY A 388 14.14 12.69 -1.37
C GLY A 388 13.91 12.54 -2.87
N PRO A 389 14.10 13.61 -3.66
CA PRO A 389 14.02 13.54 -5.13
C PRO A 389 15.00 12.55 -5.78
N GLU A 390 16.15 12.31 -5.13
CA GLU A 390 17.19 11.41 -5.60
C GLU A 390 17.39 10.25 -4.59
N LEU A 391 17.78 9.07 -5.09
CA LEU A 391 18.03 7.88 -4.24
C LEU A 391 19.21 8.06 -3.27
N THR A 392 20.12 9.01 -3.54
CA THR A 392 21.16 9.41 -2.58
C THR A 392 20.58 9.98 -1.29
N GLN A 393 19.31 10.38 -1.31
CA GLN A 393 18.56 10.93 -0.19
C GLN A 393 17.61 9.90 0.44
N ALA A 394 17.86 8.60 0.25
CA ALA A 394 17.12 7.53 0.93
C ALA A 394 17.55 7.34 2.39
N GLY A 395 16.70 6.66 3.18
CA GLY A 395 16.98 6.32 4.59
C GLY A 395 16.12 7.06 5.61
N GLY A 396 15.08 7.79 5.17
CA GLY A 396 14.13 8.47 6.04
C GLY A 396 13.52 7.56 7.11
N GLN A 397 13.23 8.10 8.30
CA GLN A 397 12.72 7.30 9.42
C GLN A 397 11.20 7.39 9.52
N ILE A 398 10.54 6.27 9.81
CA ILE A 398 9.10 6.22 10.06
C ILE A 398 8.78 5.48 11.37
N ASN A 399 7.94 6.10 12.18
CA ASN A 399 7.35 5.48 13.37
C ASN A 399 5.88 5.90 13.46
N CYS A 400 5.01 5.09 12.89
CA CYS A 400 3.57 5.31 12.91
C CYS A 400 2.91 4.34 13.88
N ASN A 401 2.07 4.88 14.77
CA ASN A 401 1.22 4.10 15.67
C ASN A 401 -0.23 4.58 15.51
N GLY A 402 -1.12 3.72 15.02
CA GLY A 402 -2.53 4.07 14.84
C GLY A 402 -2.77 5.12 13.75
N THR A 403 -1.86 5.23 12.78
CA THR A 403 -2.00 6.14 11.63
C THR A 403 -2.88 5.51 10.56
N GLU A 404 -3.75 6.33 9.95
CA GLU A 404 -4.57 5.95 8.82
C GLU A 404 -3.98 6.45 7.50
N PHE A 405 -3.78 5.54 6.56
CA PHE A 405 -3.36 5.83 5.20
C PHE A 405 -4.51 5.48 4.25
N GLU A 406 -5.13 6.48 3.63
CA GLU A 406 -6.34 6.27 2.83
C GLU A 406 -6.19 6.79 1.40
N ASN A 407 -6.59 5.97 0.43
CA ASN A 407 -6.68 6.35 -0.99
C ASN A 407 -5.36 6.92 -1.57
N ASN A 408 -4.22 6.47 -1.05
CA ASN A 408 -2.91 6.76 -1.61
C ASN A 408 -2.57 5.75 -2.71
N ARG A 409 -1.92 6.15 -3.81
CA ARG A 409 -1.47 5.17 -4.82
C ARG A 409 -0.40 4.24 -4.23
N ILE A 410 0.57 4.82 -3.52
CA ILE A 410 1.48 4.09 -2.63
C ILE A 410 1.34 4.72 -1.24
N ALA A 411 1.02 3.95 -0.19
CA ALA A 411 0.86 4.56 1.13
C ALA A 411 2.21 4.83 1.82
N VAL A 412 3.14 3.87 1.81
CA VAL A 412 4.52 4.05 2.30
C VAL A 412 5.50 3.43 1.30
N ASP A 413 6.48 4.21 0.87
CA ASP A 413 7.49 3.81 -0.11
C ASP A 413 8.91 3.87 0.49
N PHE A 414 9.57 2.72 0.52
CA PHE A 414 10.96 2.56 0.96
C PHE A 414 11.86 2.35 -0.26
N ALA A 415 12.78 3.29 -0.48
CA ALA A 415 13.86 3.16 -1.45
C ALA A 415 15.06 2.37 -0.91
N PRO A 416 15.95 1.86 -1.79
CA PRO A 416 17.16 1.15 -1.41
C PRO A 416 18.00 1.89 -0.37
N TYR A 417 18.21 1.26 0.79
CA TYR A 417 19.01 1.82 1.87
C TYR A 417 19.46 0.74 2.86
N LYS A 418 20.75 0.79 3.25
CA LYS A 418 21.35 -0.12 4.22
C LYS A 418 21.76 0.63 5.49
N ASN A 419 21.02 0.43 6.58
CA ASN A 419 21.40 0.98 7.88
C ASN A 419 22.62 0.24 8.45
N PHE A 420 23.39 0.94 9.29
CA PHE A 420 24.57 0.38 9.93
C PHE A 420 24.83 1.03 11.29
N TRP A 421 25.63 0.37 12.13
CA TRP A 421 26.06 0.90 13.42
C TRP A 421 27.18 1.93 13.25
N PRO A 422 27.01 3.22 13.61
CA PRO A 422 28.01 4.24 13.31
C PRO A 422 29.08 4.39 14.40
N PHE A 423 28.89 3.79 15.58
CA PHE A 423 29.73 4.02 16.75
C PHE A 423 30.88 3.02 16.85
N SER A 424 32.02 3.46 17.38
CA SER A 424 33.18 2.60 17.64
C SER A 424 33.00 1.66 18.85
N TYR A 425 31.95 1.86 19.64
CA TYR A 425 31.59 0.99 20.75
C TYR A 425 30.19 0.38 20.52
N PRO A 426 29.99 -0.95 20.70
CA PRO A 426 31.01 -1.94 21.07
C PRO A 426 32.14 -2.09 20.03
N PRO A 427 33.38 -2.44 20.44
CA PRO A 427 34.50 -2.59 19.51
C PRO A 427 34.20 -3.66 18.44
N GLY A 428 34.51 -3.36 17.18
CA GLY A 428 34.26 -4.28 16.06
C GLY A 428 32.85 -4.17 15.46
N GLU A 429 31.95 -3.39 16.05
CA GLU A 429 30.58 -3.23 15.53
C GLU A 429 30.42 -2.07 14.53
N GLN A 430 31.38 -1.16 14.46
CA GLN A 430 31.29 -0.01 13.56
C GLN A 430 31.20 -0.43 12.09
N GLY A 431 30.18 0.08 11.39
CA GLY A 431 29.91 -0.23 9.98
C GLY A 431 29.13 -1.53 9.74
N LYS A 432 28.87 -2.33 10.79
CA LYS A 432 28.07 -3.56 10.64
C LYS A 432 26.60 -3.23 10.33
N PRO A 433 25.93 -4.05 9.49
CA PRO A 433 24.53 -3.83 9.11
C PRO A 433 23.59 -3.78 10.33
N ARG A 434 22.52 -2.99 10.21
CA ARG A 434 21.45 -2.86 11.21
C ARG A 434 20.08 -2.85 10.52
N ASN A 435 19.04 -3.18 11.27
CA ASN A 435 17.67 -3.05 10.80
C ASN A 435 17.34 -1.59 10.45
N TYR A 436 16.46 -1.42 9.47
CA TYR A 436 15.86 -0.15 9.12
C TYR A 436 15.00 0.36 10.29
N PHE A 437 15.05 1.66 10.56
CA PHE A 437 14.21 2.33 11.55
C PHE A 437 12.84 2.67 10.95
N GLY A 438 12.07 1.62 10.69
CA GLY A 438 10.74 1.68 10.09
C GLY A 438 9.76 0.84 10.89
N ILE A 439 8.84 1.50 11.58
CA ILE A 439 7.84 0.87 12.44
C ILE A 439 6.44 1.35 12.01
N LEU A 440 5.60 0.38 11.66
CA LEU A 440 4.18 0.55 11.38
C LEU A 440 3.42 -0.31 12.40
N LEU A 441 2.85 0.34 13.40
CA LEU A 441 2.16 -0.30 14.52
C LEU A 441 0.68 0.06 14.47
N GLU A 442 -0.20 -0.93 14.45
CA GLU A 442 -1.66 -0.74 14.50
C GLU A 442 -2.18 0.28 13.47
N CYS A 443 -1.50 0.40 12.33
CA CYS A 443 -1.86 1.33 11.26
C CYS A 443 -2.97 0.72 10.39
N THR A 444 -3.82 1.59 9.84
CA THR A 444 -4.86 1.18 8.89
C THR A 444 -4.53 1.73 7.52
N PHE A 445 -4.38 0.83 6.55
CA PHE A 445 -4.19 1.13 5.15
C PHE A 445 -5.49 0.79 4.42
N SER A 446 -6.08 1.77 3.74
CA SER A 446 -7.34 1.57 3.05
C SER A 446 -7.39 2.22 1.69
N THR A 447 -8.13 1.61 0.79
CA THR A 447 -8.42 2.14 -0.54
C THR A 447 -9.86 1.77 -0.91
N ASN A 448 -10.61 2.75 -1.43
CA ASN A 448 -12.04 2.65 -1.68
C ASN A 448 -12.44 3.39 -2.97
N ASN A 449 -13.74 3.37 -3.31
CA ASN A 449 -14.27 3.96 -4.54
C ASN A 449 -14.17 5.50 -4.61
N GLN A 450 -13.66 6.18 -3.58
CA GLN A 450 -13.35 7.62 -3.61
C GLN A 450 -11.91 7.91 -4.05
N TYR A 451 -11.13 6.88 -4.34
CA TYR A 451 -9.78 7.01 -4.87
C TYR A 451 -9.75 7.84 -6.15
N SER A 452 -8.92 8.88 -6.11
CA SER A 452 -8.90 9.95 -7.12
C SER A 452 -7.59 10.04 -7.90
N ASN A 453 -6.63 9.13 -7.65
CA ASN A 453 -5.41 9.10 -8.45
C ASN A 453 -5.73 8.67 -9.89
N PRO A 454 -5.09 9.28 -10.89
CA PRO A 454 -5.27 8.91 -12.29
C PRO A 454 -4.65 7.54 -12.61
N GLU A 455 -3.57 7.19 -11.91
CA GLU A 455 -2.93 5.88 -12.00
C GLU A 455 -3.64 4.87 -11.08
N PRO A 456 -3.71 3.58 -11.46
CA PRO A 456 -4.27 2.54 -10.60
C PRO A 456 -3.58 2.46 -9.24
N PHE A 457 -4.33 2.04 -8.22
CA PHE A 457 -3.78 1.70 -6.91
C PHE A 457 -2.66 0.66 -7.06
N TYR A 458 -1.52 0.92 -6.42
CA TYR A 458 -0.35 0.06 -6.53
C TYR A 458 -0.14 -0.76 -5.26
N ALA A 459 0.28 -0.15 -4.16
CA ALA A 459 0.62 -0.89 -2.94
C ALA A 459 0.38 -0.07 -1.67
N PHE A 460 0.02 -0.72 -0.57
CA PHE A 460 0.03 -0.03 0.73
C PHE A 460 1.45 0.17 1.25
N VAL A 461 2.28 -0.88 1.22
CA VAL A 461 3.69 -0.77 1.57
C VAL A 461 4.54 -1.30 0.41
N ARG A 462 5.37 -0.44 -0.17
CA ARG A 462 6.36 -0.79 -1.18
C ARG A 462 7.75 -0.73 -0.56
N MET A 463 8.52 -1.80 -0.70
CA MET A 463 9.87 -1.92 -0.15
C MET A 463 10.86 -2.44 -1.19
N GLU A 464 11.98 -1.75 -1.32
CA GLU A 464 13.08 -2.15 -2.19
C GLU A 464 14.40 -2.09 -1.41
N ARG A 465 15.14 -3.21 -1.31
CA ARG A 465 16.50 -3.27 -0.74
C ARG A 465 16.64 -2.59 0.63
N VAL A 466 15.71 -2.92 1.54
CA VAL A 466 15.75 -2.50 2.94
C VAL A 466 15.74 -3.72 3.88
N GLU A 467 16.36 -3.56 5.05
CA GLU A 467 16.52 -4.63 6.02
C GLU A 467 15.50 -4.51 7.17
N SER A 468 14.58 -5.47 7.29
CA SER A 468 13.77 -5.74 8.49
C SER A 468 12.87 -4.59 8.97
N VAL A 469 11.94 -4.14 8.11
CA VAL A 469 10.85 -3.21 8.48
C VAL A 469 9.84 -3.91 9.39
N GLN A 470 9.41 -3.25 10.48
CA GLN A 470 8.46 -3.83 11.46
C GLN A 470 7.04 -3.39 11.18
N ILE A 471 6.14 -4.35 10.97
CA ILE A 471 4.72 -4.16 10.68
C ILE A 471 3.93 -5.03 11.66
N SER A 472 3.18 -4.40 12.56
CA SER A 472 2.50 -5.17 13.62
C SER A 472 1.07 -4.70 13.84
N GLY A 473 0.12 -5.63 13.85
CA GLY A 473 -1.30 -5.36 14.08
C GLY A 473 -1.95 -4.42 13.04
N CYS A 474 -1.41 -4.37 11.82
CA CYS A 474 -1.88 -3.44 10.79
C CYS A 474 -3.01 -4.04 9.95
N THR A 475 -3.91 -3.19 9.46
CA THR A 475 -4.98 -3.58 8.53
C THR A 475 -4.67 -3.07 7.13
N PHE A 476 -4.80 -3.93 6.11
CA PHE A 476 -4.61 -3.65 4.70
C PHE A 476 -5.89 -3.99 3.94
N LYS A 477 -6.67 -2.97 3.58
CA LYS A 477 -8.01 -3.16 3.04
C LYS A 477 -8.21 -2.42 1.72
N ASN A 478 -8.37 -3.17 0.63
CA ASN A 478 -8.89 -2.61 -0.62
C ASN A 478 -10.38 -2.96 -0.75
N SER A 479 -11.20 -1.94 -0.99
CA SER A 479 -12.66 -2.03 -1.18
C SER A 479 -13.11 -1.38 -2.48
N GLN A 480 -12.17 -1.18 -3.40
CA GLN A 480 -12.46 -0.68 -4.73
C GLN A 480 -13.17 -1.70 -5.60
N SER A 481 -13.90 -1.18 -6.58
CA SER A 481 -14.27 -1.89 -7.80
C SER A 481 -13.66 -1.12 -8.97
N PRO A 482 -12.36 -1.36 -9.30
CA PRO A 482 -11.66 -0.60 -10.33
C PRO A 482 -12.36 -0.74 -11.68
N ALA A 483 -12.70 0.39 -12.31
CA ALA A 483 -13.38 0.38 -13.60
C ALA A 483 -12.42 -0.16 -14.68
N GLY A 484 -12.83 -1.23 -15.36
CA GLY A 484 -12.03 -1.85 -16.42
C GLY A 484 -10.86 -2.70 -15.93
N ALA A 485 -10.93 -3.20 -14.68
CA ALA A 485 -9.97 -4.19 -14.18
C ALA A 485 -9.83 -5.35 -15.19
N SER A 486 -8.59 -5.70 -15.50
CA SER A 486 -8.23 -6.75 -16.47
C SER A 486 -7.21 -7.74 -15.91
N SER A 487 -6.64 -7.44 -14.74
CA SER A 487 -5.70 -8.28 -14.02
C SER A 487 -5.93 -8.18 -12.53
N ILE A 488 -5.61 -9.23 -11.78
CA ILE A 488 -5.62 -9.21 -10.32
C ILE A 488 -4.71 -8.12 -9.74
N ARG A 489 -3.67 -7.68 -10.48
CA ARG A 489 -2.82 -6.54 -10.08
C ARG A 489 -3.60 -5.23 -9.94
N ASP A 490 -4.72 -5.07 -10.64
CA ASP A 490 -5.50 -3.84 -10.56
C ASP A 490 -6.16 -3.65 -9.18
N TYR A 491 -6.18 -4.70 -8.34
CA TYR A 491 -6.52 -4.66 -6.92
C TYR A 491 -5.33 -4.38 -5.98
N GLY A 492 -4.14 -4.22 -6.54
CA GLY A 492 -2.90 -3.83 -5.86
C GLY A 492 -2.33 -4.85 -4.87
N TYR A 493 -1.31 -4.40 -4.15
CA TYR A 493 -0.53 -5.17 -3.18
C TYR A 493 -0.76 -4.65 -1.75
N GLY A 494 -0.96 -5.55 -0.79
CA GLY A 494 -0.86 -5.18 0.62
C GLY A 494 0.58 -4.79 0.95
N ILE A 495 1.50 -5.72 0.69
CA ILE A 495 2.94 -5.48 0.74
C ILE A 495 3.56 -5.93 -0.59
N PHE A 496 4.34 -5.03 -1.21
CA PHE A 496 5.21 -5.33 -2.33
C PHE A 496 6.66 -5.19 -1.87
N ALA A 497 7.42 -6.29 -1.82
CA ALA A 497 8.79 -6.33 -1.35
C ALA A 497 9.72 -6.92 -2.42
N MET A 498 10.78 -6.18 -2.76
CA MET A 498 11.80 -6.62 -3.71
C MET A 498 13.19 -6.50 -3.08
N ASP A 499 13.92 -7.61 -2.98
CA ASP A 499 15.20 -7.69 -2.25
C ASP A 499 15.10 -7.11 -0.81
N ALA A 500 13.93 -7.20 -0.16
CA ALA A 500 13.65 -6.48 1.07
C ALA A 500 13.16 -7.40 2.20
N GLY A 501 13.71 -7.21 3.40
CA GLY A 501 13.31 -7.94 4.60
C GLY A 501 12.26 -7.17 5.42
N PHE A 502 11.29 -7.87 5.97
CA PHE A 502 10.23 -7.29 6.80
C PHE A 502 9.66 -8.30 7.80
N LYS A 503 8.98 -7.81 8.84
CA LYS A 503 8.27 -8.63 9.83
C LYS A 503 6.82 -8.17 9.94
N VAL A 504 5.88 -9.04 9.59
CA VAL A 504 4.45 -8.91 9.85
C VAL A 504 4.10 -9.77 11.06
N THR A 505 3.63 -9.13 12.13
CA THR A 505 3.28 -9.81 13.39
C THR A 505 1.95 -9.32 13.96
N ALA A 506 1.41 -10.02 14.94
CA ALA A 506 0.35 -9.49 15.80
C ALA A 506 0.93 -8.62 16.94
N VAL A 507 0.08 -7.77 17.52
CA VAL A 507 0.37 -6.99 18.73
C VAL A 507 -0.55 -7.47 19.84
N CYS A 508 -0.10 -7.40 21.09
CA CYS A 508 -1.00 -7.64 22.21
C CYS A 508 -2.04 -6.54 22.33
N ALA A 509 -3.32 -6.91 22.27
CA ALA A 509 -4.43 -5.97 22.44
C ALA A 509 -4.40 -5.33 23.84
N ASN A 510 -3.86 -6.06 24.82
CA ASN A 510 -3.75 -5.63 26.21
C ASN A 510 -2.28 -5.69 26.67
N SER A 511 -1.87 -4.79 27.56
CA SER A 511 -0.50 -4.75 28.12
C SER A 511 -0.21 -5.85 29.17
N VAL A 512 -1.02 -6.91 29.19
CA VAL A 512 -0.87 -8.07 30.07
C VAL A 512 0.14 -9.02 29.44
N SER A 513 1.19 -9.35 30.19
CA SER A 513 2.19 -10.31 29.76
C SER A 513 2.04 -11.63 30.53
N PRO A 514 1.99 -12.77 29.83
CA PRO A 514 1.93 -12.88 28.38
C PRO A 514 0.52 -12.61 27.84
N CYS A 515 0.52 -12.28 26.56
CA CYS A 515 -0.63 -11.90 25.74
C CYS A 515 -1.82 -12.88 25.84
N GLU A 516 -3.01 -12.37 26.13
CA GLU A 516 -4.27 -13.14 26.10
C GLU A 516 -5.04 -12.94 24.78
N ASP A 517 -5.02 -11.71 24.26
CA ASP A 517 -5.70 -11.28 23.03
C ASP A 517 -4.72 -10.57 22.10
N TYR A 518 -4.87 -10.80 20.80
CA TYR A 518 -3.98 -10.30 19.77
C TYR A 518 -4.73 -9.43 18.75
N ASN A 519 -4.20 -8.24 18.50
CA ASN A 519 -4.51 -7.45 17.31
C ASN A 519 -3.64 -7.99 16.18
N ILE A 520 -4.23 -8.86 15.36
CA ILE A 520 -3.55 -9.50 14.22
C ILE A 520 -3.38 -8.53 13.06
N SER A 521 -2.38 -8.77 12.21
CA SER A 521 -2.31 -8.07 10.93
C SER A 521 -3.30 -8.71 9.95
N TYR A 522 -4.07 -7.89 9.23
CA TYR A 522 -5.21 -8.35 8.43
C TYR A 522 -5.14 -7.81 7.00
N PHE A 523 -5.25 -8.68 6.00
CA PHE A 523 -5.17 -8.36 4.58
C PHE A 523 -6.47 -8.73 3.88
N THR A 524 -7.10 -7.77 3.18
CA THR A 524 -8.34 -8.05 2.45
C THR A 524 -8.59 -7.24 1.19
N GLY A 525 -9.21 -7.90 0.22
CA GLY A 525 -9.69 -7.32 -1.03
C GLY A 525 -8.59 -7.02 -2.06
N LEU A 526 -7.46 -7.71 -1.97
CA LEU A 526 -6.23 -7.40 -2.69
C LEU A 526 -5.96 -8.38 -3.84
N GLY A 527 -5.22 -7.93 -4.84
CA GLY A 527 -4.60 -8.81 -5.83
C GLY A 527 -3.62 -9.76 -5.15
N TYR A 528 -2.73 -9.16 -4.37
CA TYR A 528 -1.75 -9.88 -3.57
C TYR A 528 -1.79 -9.33 -2.14
N GLY A 529 -2.03 -10.18 -1.14
CA GLY A 529 -1.88 -9.80 0.26
C GLY A 529 -0.43 -9.38 0.52
N ILE A 530 0.50 -10.28 0.22
CA ILE A 530 1.95 -10.03 0.24
C ILE A 530 2.57 -10.61 -1.04
N PHE A 531 3.36 -9.79 -1.74
CA PHE A 531 4.24 -10.20 -2.82
C PHE A 531 5.68 -9.91 -2.40
N THR A 532 6.52 -10.94 -2.36
CA THR A 532 7.94 -10.83 -2.04
C THR A 532 8.77 -11.56 -3.10
N ALA A 533 9.84 -10.91 -3.55
CA ALA A 533 10.65 -11.39 -4.65
C ALA A 533 12.11 -10.93 -4.51
N ASN A 534 13.02 -11.59 -5.21
CA ASN A 534 14.41 -11.15 -5.34
C ASN A 534 14.81 -10.84 -6.79
N THR A 535 15.72 -9.89 -6.94
CA THR A 535 16.48 -9.68 -8.18
C THR A 535 17.86 -10.30 -8.04
N LEU A 536 18.56 -9.98 -6.94
CA LEU A 536 19.88 -10.50 -6.62
C LEU A 536 19.98 -11.06 -5.20
N LEU A 537 19.23 -10.48 -4.26
CA LEU A 537 19.45 -10.66 -2.83
C LEU A 537 18.24 -11.35 -2.19
N SER A 538 18.46 -12.47 -1.52
CA SER A 538 17.46 -13.03 -0.61
C SER A 538 17.57 -12.30 0.72
N ARG A 539 16.50 -11.57 1.08
CA ARG A 539 16.35 -10.93 2.38
C ARG A 539 15.17 -11.57 3.10
N PRO A 540 15.40 -12.19 4.27
CA PRO A 540 14.37 -13.00 4.88
C PRO A 540 13.22 -12.12 5.39
N PHE A 541 12.01 -12.68 5.33
CA PHE A 541 10.81 -12.04 5.84
C PHE A 541 10.14 -12.94 6.87
N THR A 542 9.41 -12.34 7.81
CA THR A 542 8.60 -13.08 8.78
C THR A 542 7.14 -12.66 8.63
N VAL A 543 6.24 -13.61 8.43
CA VAL A 543 4.79 -13.39 8.48
C VAL A 543 4.22 -14.33 9.53
N GLN A 544 3.77 -13.74 10.63
CA GLN A 544 3.33 -14.49 11.79
C GLN A 544 2.03 -13.94 12.36
N GLN A 545 1.09 -14.84 12.65
CA GLN A 545 -0.22 -14.47 13.22
C GLN A 545 -0.93 -13.38 12.40
N ALA A 546 -0.90 -13.53 11.08
CA ALA A 546 -1.64 -12.70 10.14
C ALA A 546 -2.85 -13.45 9.56
N GLU A 547 -3.83 -12.69 9.09
CA GLU A 547 -5.00 -13.23 8.40
C GLU A 547 -5.17 -12.62 7.02
N PHE A 548 -5.45 -13.48 6.04
CA PHE A 548 -5.66 -13.15 4.64
C PHE A 548 -7.07 -13.57 4.24
N GLU A 549 -7.89 -12.62 3.78
CA GLU A 549 -9.28 -12.86 3.41
C GLU A 549 -9.61 -12.09 2.13
N ASN A 550 -10.33 -12.68 1.18
CA ASN A 550 -10.70 -11.99 -0.06
C ASN A 550 -9.50 -11.48 -0.89
N CYS A 551 -8.36 -12.16 -0.81
CA CYS A 551 -7.19 -11.89 -1.66
C CYS A 551 -7.17 -12.92 -2.80
N PHE A 552 -6.82 -12.52 -4.03
CA PHE A 552 -6.62 -13.50 -5.10
C PHE A 552 -5.44 -14.42 -4.78
N ILE A 553 -4.34 -13.84 -4.31
CA ILE A 553 -3.20 -14.57 -3.74
C ILE A 553 -2.89 -13.99 -2.35
N GLY A 554 -2.91 -14.84 -1.31
CA GLY A 554 -2.63 -14.41 0.06
C GLY A 554 -1.18 -13.99 0.24
N LEU A 555 -0.24 -14.92 -0.01
CA LEU A 555 1.20 -14.68 0.02
C LEU A 555 1.86 -15.30 -1.20
N TYR A 556 2.66 -14.52 -1.92
CA TYR A 556 3.46 -14.99 -3.05
C TYR A 556 4.94 -14.70 -2.77
N ASP A 557 5.70 -15.77 -2.59
CA ASP A 557 7.16 -15.75 -2.45
C ASP A 557 7.80 -16.26 -3.74
N LYS A 558 8.40 -15.33 -4.50
CA LYS A 558 9.05 -15.59 -5.78
C LYS A 558 10.58 -15.49 -5.63
N GLY A 559 11.15 -16.57 -5.10
CA GLY A 559 12.59 -16.83 -5.03
C GLY A 559 13.27 -16.37 -3.74
N VAL A 560 12.55 -15.90 -2.72
CA VAL A 560 13.17 -15.40 -1.48
C VAL A 560 13.47 -16.55 -0.51
N SER A 561 14.74 -16.86 -0.36
CA SER A 561 15.20 -17.88 0.61
C SER A 561 15.12 -17.37 2.06
N ALA A 562 14.97 -18.31 2.99
CA ALA A 562 14.89 -18.09 4.44
C ALA A 562 13.67 -17.28 4.95
N GLY A 563 12.54 -17.34 4.24
CA GLY A 563 11.25 -16.88 4.75
C GLY A 563 10.76 -17.67 5.97
N THR A 564 10.03 -17.00 6.88
CA THR A 564 9.38 -17.61 8.06
C THR A 564 7.88 -17.29 8.05
N ILE A 565 7.03 -18.31 7.93
CA ILE A 565 5.58 -18.19 7.80
C ILE A 565 4.91 -19.10 8.84
N LEU A 566 4.39 -18.51 9.92
CA LEU A 566 3.91 -19.23 11.10
C LEU A 566 2.54 -18.73 11.59
N PHE A 567 1.63 -19.64 11.96
CA PHE A 567 0.35 -19.30 12.61
C PHE A 567 -0.57 -18.36 11.82
N ASN A 568 -0.45 -18.35 10.50
CA ASN A 568 -1.29 -17.50 9.66
C ASN A 568 -2.59 -18.22 9.31
N THR A 569 -3.63 -17.44 9.04
CA THR A 569 -4.93 -17.95 8.57
C THR A 569 -5.24 -17.39 7.18
N PHE A 570 -5.46 -18.28 6.23
CA PHE A 570 -5.87 -17.96 4.86
C PHE A 570 -7.31 -18.42 4.67
N LYS A 571 -8.21 -17.47 4.40
CA LYS A 571 -9.62 -17.72 4.12
C LYS A 571 -9.87 -17.66 2.61
N LEU A 572 -10.22 -18.79 2.00
CA LEU A 572 -10.33 -18.98 0.56
C LEU A 572 -11.78 -19.31 0.17
N GLY A 573 -12.26 -18.89 -0.99
CA GLY A 573 -13.64 -19.07 -1.45
C GLY A 573 -14.37 -17.77 -1.78
N ASN A 574 -13.67 -16.64 -1.69
CA ASN A 574 -14.20 -15.33 -2.03
C ASN A 574 -13.07 -14.44 -2.56
N VAL A 575 -13.29 -13.73 -3.66
CA VAL A 575 -12.35 -12.76 -4.25
C VAL A 575 -13.10 -11.49 -4.66
N PRO A 576 -12.41 -10.35 -4.87
CA PRO A 576 -13.06 -9.11 -5.27
C PRO A 576 -13.81 -9.18 -6.61
N ASP A 577 -13.23 -9.87 -7.60
CA ASP A 577 -13.85 -10.11 -8.91
C ASP A 577 -13.51 -11.53 -9.41
N PRO A 578 -14.47 -12.46 -9.42
CA PRO A 578 -14.22 -13.84 -9.82
C PRO A 578 -13.88 -14.01 -11.31
N ALA A 579 -14.04 -12.97 -12.14
CA ALA A 579 -13.75 -13.07 -13.57
C ALA A 579 -12.26 -12.90 -13.94
N LEU A 580 -11.41 -12.53 -12.97
CA LEU A 580 -10.01 -12.17 -13.21
C LEU A 580 -8.99 -13.28 -12.90
N ALA A 581 -9.43 -14.40 -12.34
CA ALA A 581 -8.58 -15.53 -12.00
C ALA A 581 -9.39 -16.84 -12.12
N ASP A 582 -8.69 -17.91 -12.48
CA ASP A 582 -9.27 -19.26 -12.50
C ASP A 582 -9.25 -19.90 -11.09
N ASP A 583 -8.22 -19.60 -10.29
CA ASP A 583 -8.04 -20.12 -8.94
C ASP A 583 -7.70 -19.03 -7.92
N GLN A 584 -8.09 -19.26 -6.66
CA GLN A 584 -7.68 -18.46 -5.51
C GLN A 584 -6.62 -19.22 -4.71
N ILE A 585 -5.48 -18.59 -4.45
CA ILE A 585 -4.33 -19.25 -3.83
C ILE A 585 -4.06 -18.66 -2.45
N GLY A 586 -3.97 -19.51 -1.43
CA GLY A 586 -3.54 -19.10 -0.09
C GLY A 586 -2.08 -18.66 -0.10
N LEU A 587 -1.18 -19.58 -0.45
CA LEU A 587 0.25 -19.33 -0.48
C LEU A 587 0.91 -19.98 -1.71
N LEU A 588 1.76 -19.20 -2.38
CA LEU A 588 2.54 -19.63 -3.55
C LEU A 588 4.03 -19.42 -3.29
N PHE A 589 4.81 -20.49 -3.44
CA PHE A 589 6.27 -20.46 -3.53
C PHE A 589 6.70 -20.71 -4.98
N GLU A 590 7.62 -19.90 -5.51
CA GLU A 590 8.10 -20.05 -6.88
C GLU A 590 9.60 -19.75 -7.03
N SER A 591 10.27 -20.49 -7.92
CA SER A 591 11.59 -20.17 -8.49
C SER A 591 12.75 -20.20 -7.48
N GLY A 592 13.21 -21.40 -7.10
CA GLY A 592 14.53 -21.60 -6.48
C GLY A 592 14.65 -21.02 -5.07
N ILE A 593 14.15 -21.77 -4.09
CA ILE A 593 14.13 -21.33 -2.69
C ILE A 593 14.96 -22.31 -1.86
N SER A 594 16.11 -21.85 -1.35
CA SER A 594 16.99 -22.64 -0.48
C SER A 594 16.58 -22.47 0.99
N GLY A 595 15.46 -23.11 1.35
CA GLY A 595 14.98 -23.24 2.72
C GLY A 595 13.98 -22.15 3.14
N PHE A 596 12.94 -22.59 3.85
CA PHE A 596 11.98 -21.73 4.53
C PHE A 596 11.44 -22.44 5.78
N THR A 597 10.87 -21.66 6.70
CA THR A 597 10.13 -22.19 7.86
C THR A 597 8.65 -21.97 7.60
N PHE A 598 7.90 -23.05 7.35
CA PHE A 598 6.48 -22.97 7.02
C PHE A 598 5.67 -24.05 7.75
N GLU A 599 5.06 -23.64 8.87
CA GLU A 599 4.25 -24.53 9.71
C GLU A 599 3.22 -23.81 10.58
N GLU A 600 2.27 -24.56 11.13
CA GLU A 600 1.18 -24.07 11.98
C GLU A 600 0.23 -23.10 11.28
N ASN A 601 0.16 -23.10 9.95
CA ASN A 601 -0.76 -22.25 9.19
C ASN A 601 -2.08 -22.97 8.93
N LYS A 602 -3.14 -22.18 8.76
CA LYS A 602 -4.49 -22.66 8.47
C LYS A 602 -4.97 -22.11 7.14
N PHE A 603 -5.46 -22.99 6.28
CA PHE A 603 -6.12 -22.66 5.02
C PHE A 603 -7.54 -23.19 5.12
N ILE A 604 -8.52 -22.29 5.10
CA ILE A 604 -9.90 -22.62 5.41
C ILE A 604 -10.81 -22.10 4.31
N TYR A 605 -11.69 -22.95 3.82
CA TYR A 605 -12.76 -22.53 2.92
C TYR A 605 -13.78 -21.64 3.64
N ALA A 606 -14.00 -20.46 3.08
CA ALA A 606 -14.98 -19.47 3.46
C ALA A 606 -15.99 -19.33 2.31
N PRO A 607 -17.27 -19.71 2.51
CA PRO A 607 -18.28 -19.62 1.46
C PRO A 607 -18.40 -18.21 0.88
N GLY A 608 -18.25 -18.09 -0.45
CA GLY A 608 -18.28 -16.81 -1.14
C GLY A 608 -18.55 -16.94 -2.64
N ASN A 609 -17.99 -16.03 -3.43
CA ASN A 609 -18.21 -15.95 -4.88
C ASN A 609 -17.20 -16.75 -5.72
N PHE A 610 -16.31 -17.53 -5.10
CA PHE A 610 -15.23 -18.23 -5.77
C PHE A 610 -15.18 -19.70 -5.31
N SER A 611 -15.03 -20.64 -6.24
CA SER A 611 -15.10 -22.07 -5.93
C SER A 611 -13.76 -22.77 -5.98
N SER A 612 -12.90 -22.44 -6.96
CA SER A 612 -11.60 -23.10 -7.08
C SER A 612 -10.59 -22.52 -6.10
N THR A 613 -10.10 -23.34 -5.16
CA THR A 613 -9.27 -22.87 -4.05
C THR A 613 -8.06 -23.78 -3.87
N ILE A 614 -6.88 -23.17 -3.77
CA ILE A 614 -5.60 -23.84 -3.56
C ILE A 614 -5.02 -23.38 -2.23
N GLY A 615 -4.76 -24.32 -1.31
CA GLY A 615 -4.10 -24.02 -0.04
C GLY A 615 -2.66 -23.55 -0.26
N THR A 616 -1.80 -24.47 -0.69
CA THR A 616 -0.39 -24.18 -1.03
C THR A 616 -0.02 -24.65 -2.42
N LEU A 617 0.81 -23.87 -3.10
CA LEU A 617 1.38 -24.20 -4.39
C LEU A 617 2.91 -24.03 -4.32
N SER A 618 3.65 -25.11 -4.55
CA SER A 618 5.11 -25.14 -4.65
C SER A 618 5.52 -25.32 -6.10
N LYS A 619 6.12 -24.27 -6.70
CA LYS A 619 6.50 -24.26 -8.11
C LYS A 619 8.01 -24.12 -8.27
N THR A 620 8.64 -25.17 -8.78
CA THR A 620 10.05 -25.19 -9.11
C THR A 620 10.96 -24.64 -8.00
N LEU A 621 10.82 -25.20 -6.80
CA LEU A 621 11.62 -24.81 -5.64
C LEU A 621 13.10 -25.17 -5.78
N GLY A 622 13.43 -26.06 -6.71
CA GLY A 622 14.79 -26.58 -6.93
C GLY A 622 15.09 -27.81 -6.08
N ARG A 623 16.39 -28.06 -5.85
CA ARG A 623 16.92 -29.33 -5.33
C ARG A 623 17.07 -29.34 -3.81
N PHE A 624 16.97 -28.19 -3.16
CA PHE A 624 17.10 -28.07 -1.70
C PHE A 624 15.98 -28.82 -0.95
N ASN A 625 16.29 -29.36 0.23
CA ASN A 625 15.31 -30.05 1.08
C ASN A 625 14.36 -29.04 1.77
N ASN A 626 13.35 -28.59 1.03
CA ASN A 626 12.26 -27.76 1.55
C ASN A 626 11.19 -28.62 2.23
N VAL A 627 10.58 -28.11 3.30
CA VAL A 627 9.61 -28.87 4.10
C VAL A 627 8.34 -28.06 4.31
N VAL A 628 7.22 -28.60 3.82
CA VAL A 628 5.87 -28.12 4.12
C VAL A 628 5.31 -29.01 5.22
N ARG A 629 5.09 -28.46 6.42
CA ARG A 629 4.70 -29.30 7.57
C ARG A 629 3.69 -28.66 8.50
N ARG A 630 2.93 -29.50 9.22
CA ARG A 630 2.01 -29.08 10.30
C ARG A 630 1.07 -27.94 9.90
N ASN A 631 0.63 -27.92 8.64
CA ASN A 631 -0.40 -27.00 8.16
C ASN A 631 -1.76 -27.70 8.10
N LEU A 632 -2.82 -26.93 8.28
CA LEU A 632 -4.21 -27.41 8.21
C LEU A 632 -4.87 -26.90 6.93
N TYR A 633 -5.43 -27.80 6.13
CA TYR A 633 -6.19 -27.51 4.91
C TYR A 633 -7.63 -28.00 5.08
N GLY A 634 -8.57 -27.07 5.21
CA GLY A 634 -9.97 -27.37 5.53
C GLY A 634 -10.94 -26.94 4.43
N GLY A 635 -11.65 -27.88 3.81
CA GLY A 635 -12.76 -27.62 2.91
C GLY A 635 -12.39 -27.07 1.52
N LEU A 636 -11.11 -27.10 1.14
CA LEU A 636 -10.60 -26.52 -0.10
C LEU A 636 -10.87 -27.43 -1.32
N VAL A 637 -10.54 -26.95 -2.52
CA VAL A 637 -10.51 -27.81 -3.72
C VAL A 637 -9.18 -28.56 -3.79
N TYR A 638 -8.07 -27.84 -3.67
CA TYR A 638 -6.72 -28.39 -3.63
C TYR A 638 -6.06 -28.03 -2.29
N GLY A 639 -5.53 -29.03 -1.58
CA GLY A 639 -4.76 -28.81 -0.35
C GLY A 639 -3.35 -28.31 -0.66
N ASN A 640 -2.57 -29.17 -1.32
CA ASN A 640 -1.17 -28.94 -1.64
C ASN A 640 -0.91 -29.28 -3.12
N VAL A 641 -0.32 -28.35 -3.86
CA VAL A 641 0.02 -28.52 -5.28
C VAL A 641 1.53 -28.39 -5.47
N ALA A 642 2.12 -29.26 -6.26
CA ALA A 642 3.50 -29.18 -6.71
C ALA A 642 3.55 -29.11 -8.25
N ASN A 643 4.29 -28.13 -8.77
CA ASN A 643 4.56 -27.94 -10.20
C ASN A 643 6.07 -27.76 -10.42
N GLY A 644 6.58 -28.21 -11.56
CA GLY A 644 7.96 -28.20 -11.97
C GLY A 644 8.91 -29.01 -11.08
N GLN A 645 10.19 -28.67 -11.18
CA GLN A 645 11.28 -29.34 -10.48
C GLN A 645 11.37 -28.90 -9.01
N ASN A 646 10.82 -29.71 -8.09
CA ASN A 646 10.92 -29.49 -6.64
C ASN A 646 11.82 -30.52 -5.95
N ALA A 647 12.60 -31.30 -6.70
CA ALA A 647 13.48 -32.33 -6.18
C ALA A 647 14.65 -32.65 -7.13
N ASP A 648 15.61 -33.40 -6.61
CA ASP A 648 16.66 -34.08 -7.38
C ASP A 648 16.67 -35.56 -7.02
N PHE A 649 16.61 -36.42 -8.05
CA PHE A 649 16.61 -37.87 -7.92
C PHE A 649 18.03 -38.44 -8.04
N ALA A 650 19.01 -37.62 -8.45
CA ALA A 650 20.40 -38.03 -8.46
C ALA A 650 20.80 -38.48 -7.05
N PRO A 651 21.42 -39.66 -6.89
CA PRO A 651 21.94 -40.10 -5.60
C PRO A 651 22.96 -39.07 -5.08
N PRO A 652 22.75 -38.51 -3.88
CA PRO A 652 21.70 -38.79 -2.91
C PRO A 652 20.43 -37.94 -3.12
N PRO A 653 19.21 -38.53 -3.01
CA PRO A 653 17.97 -37.84 -3.33
C PRO A 653 17.65 -36.70 -2.36
N ARG A 654 17.12 -35.58 -2.87
CA ARG A 654 16.74 -34.37 -2.12
C ARG A 654 15.47 -33.74 -2.69
N GLY A 655 14.82 -32.87 -1.93
CA GLY A 655 13.74 -32.04 -2.45
C GLY A 655 12.60 -31.81 -1.47
N LEU A 656 11.48 -31.33 -2.02
CA LEU A 656 10.26 -31.00 -1.31
C LEU A 656 9.66 -32.19 -0.57
N HIS A 657 9.36 -31.98 0.71
CA HIS A 657 8.84 -32.98 1.63
C HIS A 657 7.57 -32.47 2.31
N TYR A 658 6.50 -33.27 2.25
CA TYR A 658 5.25 -33.00 2.96
C TYR A 658 5.15 -33.89 4.20
N ILE A 659 5.09 -33.29 5.39
CA ILE A 659 5.12 -34.04 6.66
C ILE A 659 4.11 -33.46 7.65
N CYS A 660 3.34 -34.30 8.33
CA CYS A 660 2.44 -33.88 9.42
C CYS A 660 1.38 -32.83 9.02
N ASN A 661 1.04 -32.70 7.74
CA ASN A 661 -0.03 -31.81 7.30
C ASN A 661 -1.38 -32.49 7.49
N ILE A 662 -2.42 -31.71 7.76
CA ILE A 662 -3.77 -32.21 8.01
C ILE A 662 -4.67 -31.68 6.91
N ASN A 663 -5.22 -32.57 6.08
CA ASN A 663 -6.25 -32.23 5.11
C ASN A 663 -7.61 -32.74 5.61
N LEU A 664 -8.60 -31.85 5.68
CA LEU A 664 -9.96 -32.13 6.15
C LEU A 664 -10.98 -31.64 5.14
N GLY A 665 -11.68 -32.57 4.50
CA GLY A 665 -12.74 -32.25 3.55
C GLY A 665 -12.26 -31.46 2.31
N VAL A 666 -10.98 -31.57 1.95
CA VAL A 666 -10.50 -31.09 0.65
C VAL A 666 -11.18 -31.91 -0.44
N THR A 667 -11.68 -31.30 -1.51
CA THR A 667 -12.66 -31.94 -2.39
C THR A 667 -12.05 -32.67 -3.59
N ASP A 668 -11.00 -32.13 -4.20
CA ASP A 668 -10.36 -32.74 -5.38
C ASP A 668 -9.01 -33.39 -5.05
N PHE A 669 -8.03 -32.67 -4.51
CA PHE A 669 -6.73 -33.30 -4.22
C PHE A 669 -6.13 -32.80 -2.90
N ASP A 670 -5.90 -33.72 -1.96
CA ASP A 670 -5.15 -33.39 -0.74
C ASP A 670 -3.69 -33.04 -1.10
N PHE A 671 -3.08 -33.84 -1.98
CA PHE A 671 -1.80 -33.60 -2.63
C PHE A 671 -1.88 -33.87 -4.13
N LEU A 672 -1.50 -32.87 -4.93
CA LEU A 672 -1.41 -32.97 -6.38
C LEU A 672 0.02 -32.66 -6.84
N ILE A 673 0.67 -33.64 -7.45
CA ILE A 673 1.87 -33.44 -8.26
C ILE A 673 1.39 -33.49 -9.70
N ALA A 674 1.34 -32.33 -10.36
CA ALA A 674 0.71 -32.19 -11.67
C ALA A 674 1.49 -32.91 -12.79
N ASP A 675 1.00 -32.81 -14.03
CA ASP A 675 1.73 -33.22 -15.24
C ASP A 675 1.93 -31.99 -16.14
N THR A 676 3.00 -31.24 -15.89
CA THR A 676 3.37 -30.08 -16.68
C THR A 676 4.27 -30.47 -17.86
N PRO A 677 4.12 -29.82 -19.03
CA PRO A 677 5.02 -30.03 -20.16
C PRO A 677 6.38 -29.38 -19.88
N ALA A 678 7.30 -30.14 -19.27
CA ALA A 678 8.72 -29.84 -18.98
C ALA A 678 9.02 -28.50 -18.25
N PRO A 679 9.86 -28.50 -17.19
CA PRO A 679 10.52 -29.65 -16.57
C PRO A 679 9.52 -30.56 -15.86
N SER A 680 9.83 -31.86 -15.77
CA SER A 680 8.94 -32.85 -15.13
C SER A 680 8.57 -32.44 -13.71
N ASP A 681 7.29 -32.55 -13.36
CA ASP A 681 6.80 -32.28 -12.02
C ASP A 681 7.32 -33.33 -11.05
N ILE A 682 8.18 -32.93 -10.13
CA ILE A 682 8.81 -33.89 -9.22
C ILE A 682 8.92 -33.34 -7.81
N ILE A 683 8.70 -34.22 -6.84
CA ILE A 683 9.00 -34.00 -5.43
C ILE A 683 9.94 -35.10 -4.93
N ARG A 684 10.37 -35.01 -3.67
CA ARG A 684 11.27 -36.00 -3.09
C ARG A 684 10.64 -37.40 -3.15
N ARG A 685 11.38 -38.39 -3.68
CA ARG A 685 10.92 -39.78 -3.82
C ARG A 685 10.35 -40.36 -2.52
N ALA A 686 11.14 -40.34 -1.44
CA ALA A 686 10.72 -40.88 -0.15
C ALA A 686 10.01 -39.80 0.69
N GLN A 687 8.68 -39.93 0.82
CA GLN A 687 7.82 -39.15 1.70
C GLN A 687 7.68 -39.89 3.04
N GLY A 688 8.70 -39.73 3.88
CA GLY A 688 8.84 -40.39 5.18
C GLY A 688 10.09 -39.86 5.91
N LEU A 689 10.10 -40.01 7.23
CA LEU A 689 11.22 -39.58 8.04
C LEU A 689 12.18 -40.74 8.28
N VAL A 690 13.36 -40.72 7.66
CA VAL A 690 14.41 -41.68 8.02
C VAL A 690 14.76 -41.53 9.51
N VAL A 691 14.64 -42.63 10.25
CA VAL A 691 14.87 -42.72 11.71
C VAL A 691 16.06 -43.63 12.09
N SER A 692 16.45 -44.54 11.21
CA SER A 692 17.63 -45.39 11.34
C SER A 692 18.30 -45.53 9.98
N THR A 693 19.64 -45.60 9.95
CA THR A 693 20.43 -45.88 8.74
C THR A 693 21.06 -47.28 8.74
N ASP A 694 20.99 -48.02 9.86
CA ASP A 694 21.52 -49.38 9.98
C ASP A 694 20.63 -50.27 10.92
N PRO A 695 19.68 -51.04 10.36
CA PRO A 695 19.23 -50.99 8.97
C PRO A 695 18.49 -49.69 8.66
N LEU A 696 18.40 -49.33 7.39
CA LEU A 696 17.60 -48.20 6.93
C LEU A 696 16.12 -48.38 7.31
N ASP A 697 15.57 -47.43 8.06
CA ASP A 697 14.17 -47.44 8.51
C ASP A 697 13.55 -46.04 8.41
N TYR A 698 12.25 -46.00 8.13
CA TYR A 698 11.47 -44.78 7.91
C TYR A 698 10.27 -44.75 8.84
N ALA A 699 10.12 -43.68 9.61
CA ALA A 699 8.87 -43.31 10.24
C ALA A 699 7.89 -42.73 9.20
N PRO A 700 6.58 -42.85 9.44
CA PRO A 700 5.54 -42.39 8.52
C PRO A 700 5.62 -40.87 8.33
N ALA A 701 5.13 -40.37 7.20
CA ALA A 701 5.07 -38.94 6.91
C ALA A 701 4.14 -38.18 7.89
N GLY A 702 3.17 -38.86 8.51
CA GLY A 702 2.24 -38.27 9.47
C GLY A 702 1.21 -37.32 8.85
N ASN A 703 1.13 -37.23 7.50
CA ASN A 703 0.06 -36.43 6.88
C ASN A 703 -1.27 -37.17 7.00
N ARG A 704 -2.35 -36.40 7.10
CA ARG A 704 -3.72 -36.91 7.16
C ARG A 704 -4.49 -36.48 5.92
N PHE A 705 -5.23 -37.43 5.37
CA PHE A 705 -6.01 -37.28 4.15
C PHE A 705 -7.51 -37.08 4.45
N SER A 706 -8.23 -36.50 3.49
CA SER A 706 -9.66 -36.21 3.67
C SER A 706 -10.51 -37.46 3.41
N TYR A 707 -10.82 -38.21 4.46
CA TYR A 707 -11.70 -39.39 4.37
C TYR A 707 -13.17 -38.93 4.36
N ALA A 708 -13.83 -38.91 3.19
CA ALA A 708 -15.27 -38.64 3.15
C ALA A 708 -16.01 -39.35 2.00
N PRO A 709 -17.20 -39.93 2.27
CA PRO A 709 -18.00 -40.58 1.24
C PRO A 709 -18.60 -39.54 0.27
N GLY A 710 -18.37 -39.71 -1.03
CA GLY A 710 -18.94 -38.87 -2.08
C GLY A 710 -18.00 -37.80 -2.66
N LEU A 711 -16.76 -37.71 -2.19
CA LEU A 711 -15.71 -36.93 -2.85
C LEU A 711 -15.20 -37.68 -4.10
N THR A 712 -14.97 -36.96 -5.20
CA THR A 712 -14.59 -37.51 -6.52
C THR A 712 -13.10 -37.40 -6.83
N GLY A 713 -12.34 -36.81 -5.91
CA GLY A 713 -10.91 -36.57 -6.00
C GLY A 713 -9.98 -37.69 -5.52
N SER A 714 -8.71 -37.38 -5.30
CA SER A 714 -7.63 -38.29 -4.85
C SER A 714 -6.92 -37.78 -3.60
N ASP A 715 -6.42 -38.70 -2.79
CA ASP A 715 -5.63 -38.40 -1.59
C ASP A 715 -4.20 -37.96 -1.95
N PHE A 716 -3.60 -38.61 -2.94
CA PHE A 716 -2.27 -38.27 -3.43
C PHE A 716 -2.16 -38.66 -4.90
N THR A 717 -2.09 -37.67 -5.78
CA THR A 717 -1.86 -37.92 -7.21
C THR A 717 -0.45 -37.55 -7.61
N ASN A 718 0.19 -38.44 -8.36
CA ASN A 718 1.52 -38.23 -8.91
C ASN A 718 1.53 -38.44 -10.42
N ALA A 719 1.36 -37.34 -11.15
CA ALA A 719 1.30 -37.35 -12.59
C ALA A 719 2.67 -37.09 -13.25
N GLY A 720 3.66 -36.67 -12.46
CA GLY A 720 5.03 -36.39 -12.89
C GLY A 720 5.89 -37.59 -13.33
N GLY A 721 5.32 -38.80 -13.34
CA GLY A 721 5.90 -40.01 -13.96
C GLY A 721 7.00 -40.74 -13.19
N LEU A 722 7.56 -40.18 -12.10
CA LEU A 722 8.57 -40.85 -11.25
C LEU A 722 7.96 -41.38 -9.95
N THR A 723 8.25 -42.63 -9.58
CA THR A 723 7.63 -43.28 -8.41
C THR A 723 7.92 -42.55 -7.10
N ILE A 724 6.88 -42.28 -6.31
CA ILE A 724 6.95 -41.79 -4.93
C ILE A 724 6.75 -42.95 -3.96
N GLU A 725 7.64 -43.07 -2.98
CA GLU A 725 7.56 -44.00 -1.84
C GLU A 725 6.96 -43.25 -0.65
N TYR A 726 5.73 -43.58 -0.28
CA TYR A 726 4.98 -42.88 0.77
C TYR A 726 4.85 -43.74 2.02
N TYR A 727 5.48 -43.32 3.11
CA TYR A 727 5.46 -44.06 4.38
C TYR A 727 4.29 -43.59 5.24
N PHE A 728 3.44 -44.51 5.72
CA PHE A 728 2.25 -44.18 6.51
C PHE A 728 2.06 -45.10 7.72
N ASP A 729 1.42 -44.62 8.78
CA ASP A 729 1.03 -45.46 9.93
C ASP A 729 -0.30 -46.16 9.62
N PRO A 730 -0.35 -47.50 9.52
CA PRO A 730 -1.61 -48.23 9.32
C PRO A 730 -2.59 -48.11 10.49
N MET A 731 -2.12 -47.65 11.65
CA MET A 731 -2.92 -47.34 12.83
C MET A 731 -3.17 -45.83 13.02
N GLY A 732 -2.58 -45.01 12.14
CA GLY A 732 -2.70 -43.56 12.15
C GLY A 732 -4.08 -43.09 11.71
N ALA A 733 -4.53 -41.96 12.26
CA ALA A 733 -5.82 -41.39 11.92
C ALA A 733 -5.78 -40.77 10.52
N ASN A 734 -6.40 -41.44 9.55
CA ASN A 734 -6.50 -41.05 8.15
C ASN A 734 -5.13 -40.88 7.45
N GLU A 735 -4.13 -41.69 7.80
CA GLU A 735 -2.78 -41.61 7.22
C GLU A 735 -2.55 -42.53 6.02
N GLU A 736 -3.40 -43.55 5.80
CA GLU A 736 -3.31 -44.46 4.66
C GLU A 736 -3.91 -43.80 3.40
N PRO A 737 -3.15 -43.61 2.31
CA PRO A 737 -3.68 -43.09 1.05
C PRO A 737 -4.40 -44.19 0.24
N MET A 738 -5.49 -43.87 -0.46
CA MET A 738 -6.25 -44.86 -1.27
C MET A 738 -6.13 -44.75 -2.80
N ASP A 739 -5.73 -43.62 -3.39
CA ASP A 739 -5.41 -43.56 -4.83
C ASP A 739 -3.90 -43.76 -5.07
N ILE A 740 -3.57 -44.55 -6.07
CA ILE A 740 -2.22 -44.98 -6.40
C ILE A 740 -2.09 -44.87 -7.92
N SER A 741 -1.78 -43.67 -8.40
CA SER A 741 -1.28 -43.47 -9.77
C SER A 741 -0.16 -44.47 -10.08
N SER A 742 0.13 -44.76 -11.36
CA SER A 742 1.13 -45.78 -11.75
C SER A 742 2.56 -45.51 -11.23
N ALA A 743 2.80 -44.36 -10.60
CA ALA A 743 4.05 -43.91 -10.02
C ALA A 743 3.90 -43.57 -8.52
N PHE A 744 3.16 -44.36 -7.74
CA PHE A 744 3.05 -44.20 -6.29
C PHE A 744 3.15 -45.55 -5.57
N GLU A 745 3.88 -45.61 -4.47
CA GLU A 745 4.12 -46.81 -3.68
C GLU A 745 3.86 -46.52 -2.18
N PRO A 746 2.69 -46.92 -1.65
CA PRO A 746 2.40 -46.77 -0.22
C PRO A 746 3.08 -47.88 0.60
N ILE A 747 3.84 -47.49 1.62
CA ILE A 747 4.65 -48.38 2.47
C ILE A 747 4.20 -48.24 3.94
N PRO A 748 3.67 -49.29 4.58
CA PRO A 748 3.30 -49.22 5.99
C PRO A 748 4.54 -49.14 6.88
N SER A 749 4.55 -48.20 7.82
CA SER A 749 5.56 -48.05 8.86
C SER A 749 4.93 -48.04 10.25
N PHE A 750 5.56 -48.73 11.20
CA PHE A 750 5.11 -48.80 12.60
C PHE A 750 6.03 -48.01 13.55
N THR A 751 7.00 -47.28 13.00
CA THR A 751 7.89 -46.42 13.79
C THR A 751 7.17 -45.12 14.09
N GLU A 752 7.17 -44.66 15.34
CA GLU A 752 6.40 -43.47 15.75
C GLU A 752 6.94 -42.20 15.07
N ASN A 753 6.06 -41.45 14.41
CA ASN A 753 6.28 -40.04 14.08
C ASN A 753 5.40 -39.19 15.01
N ASP A 754 6.01 -38.54 16.00
CA ASP A 754 5.30 -37.72 16.97
C ASP A 754 4.88 -36.34 16.43
N CYS A 755 5.25 -36.06 15.17
CA CYS A 755 5.08 -34.78 14.53
C CYS A 755 5.62 -33.62 15.37
N ALA A 756 6.77 -33.76 16.07
CA ALA A 756 7.28 -32.77 17.01
C ALA A 756 7.26 -31.31 16.50
N ILE A 757 7.04 -30.36 17.42
CA ILE A 757 7.20 -28.93 17.14
C ILE A 757 8.70 -28.63 17.02
N ASN A 758 9.11 -28.01 15.90
CA ASN A 758 10.51 -27.70 15.65
C ASN A 758 10.77 -26.25 15.16
N TYR A 759 9.75 -25.40 14.95
CA TYR A 759 9.98 -23.97 14.72
C TYR A 759 10.54 -23.26 15.96
N CYS A 760 11.28 -22.20 15.68
CA CYS A 760 11.69 -21.16 16.61
C CYS A 760 11.49 -19.79 15.93
N ALA A 761 11.28 -18.74 16.72
CA ALA A 761 11.19 -17.38 16.17
C ALA A 761 12.61 -16.76 16.07
N PRO A 762 13.06 -16.30 14.90
CA PRO A 762 14.40 -15.71 14.76
C PRO A 762 14.60 -14.43 15.60
N PRO A 763 15.75 -14.25 16.31
CA PRO A 763 16.88 -15.18 16.40
C PRO A 763 16.54 -16.43 17.22
N CYS A 764 16.72 -17.56 16.55
CA CYS A 764 16.09 -18.85 16.87
C CYS A 764 16.78 -19.64 17.99
N LYS A 765 18.08 -19.37 18.19
CA LYS A 765 19.02 -20.17 18.98
C LYS A 765 20.01 -19.21 19.65
N SER A 766 20.53 -19.56 20.82
CA SER A 766 21.62 -18.83 21.46
C SER A 766 22.91 -18.99 20.64
N PRO A 767 23.92 -18.12 20.83
CA PRO A 767 25.23 -18.31 20.19
C PRO A 767 25.82 -19.70 20.43
N GLU A 768 25.68 -20.25 21.65
CA GLU A 768 26.16 -21.61 21.97
C GLU A 768 25.40 -22.70 21.21
N GLU A 769 24.08 -22.55 21.08
CA GLU A 769 23.25 -23.48 20.30
C GLU A 769 23.59 -23.40 18.80
N ILE A 770 23.93 -22.22 18.28
CA ILE A 770 24.38 -22.07 16.90
C ILE A 770 25.74 -22.74 16.66
N GLU A 771 26.70 -22.63 17.58
CA GLU A 771 27.96 -23.37 17.45
C GLU A 771 27.72 -24.90 17.44
N LEU A 772 26.77 -25.40 18.24
CA LEU A 772 26.36 -26.80 18.20
C LEU A 772 25.80 -27.20 16.82
N GLU A 773 24.96 -26.35 16.21
CA GLU A 773 24.47 -26.61 14.83
C GLU A 773 25.62 -26.72 13.82
N LYS A 774 26.66 -25.89 13.97
CA LYS A 774 27.85 -25.96 13.10
C LYS A 774 28.62 -27.27 13.28
N GLU A 775 28.80 -27.70 14.53
CA GLU A 775 29.46 -28.98 14.85
C GLU A 775 28.68 -30.16 14.28
N LEU A 776 27.36 -30.18 14.47
CA LEU A 776 26.47 -31.22 13.96
C LEU A 776 26.48 -31.26 12.42
N TYR A 777 26.48 -30.12 11.73
CA TYR A 777 26.64 -30.09 10.27
C TYR A 777 27.93 -30.80 9.83
N HIS A 778 29.06 -30.53 10.48
CA HIS A 778 30.35 -31.13 10.11
C HIS A 778 30.42 -32.62 10.45
N GLU A 779 29.81 -33.05 11.56
CA GLU A 779 29.62 -34.47 11.88
C GLU A 779 28.85 -35.17 10.76
N LYS A 780 27.67 -34.64 10.41
CA LYS A 780 26.81 -35.23 9.36
C LYS A 780 27.47 -35.19 7.98
N LYS A 781 28.32 -34.20 7.71
CA LYS A 781 29.13 -34.15 6.49
C LYS A 781 30.13 -35.32 6.38
N GLY A 782 30.75 -35.72 7.49
CA GLY A 782 31.66 -36.88 7.49
C GLY A 782 30.92 -38.21 7.24
N GLU A 783 29.76 -38.38 7.87
CA GLU A 783 28.88 -39.54 7.67
C GLU A 783 28.34 -39.59 6.23
N TYR A 784 27.94 -38.43 5.69
CA TYR A 784 27.52 -38.28 4.30
C TYR A 784 28.60 -38.71 3.30
N GLN A 785 29.84 -38.26 3.50
CA GLN A 785 30.96 -38.63 2.62
C GLN A 785 31.24 -40.14 2.66
N THR A 786 31.15 -40.74 3.85
CA THR A 786 31.31 -42.19 4.01
C THR A 786 30.21 -42.95 3.25
N ALA A 787 28.95 -42.53 3.41
CA ALA A 787 27.82 -43.15 2.71
C ALA A 787 27.91 -43.01 1.18
N LEU A 788 28.45 -41.90 0.67
CA LEU A 788 28.72 -41.73 -0.77
C LEU A 788 29.83 -42.65 -1.28
N GLU A 789 30.93 -42.79 -0.54
CA GLU A 789 32.02 -43.71 -0.90
C GLU A 789 31.50 -45.17 -0.95
N GLU A 790 30.71 -45.57 0.04
CA GLU A 790 30.07 -46.90 0.10
C GLU A 790 29.06 -47.10 -1.05
N TYR A 791 28.33 -46.06 -1.43
CA TYR A 791 27.47 -46.06 -2.61
C TYR A 791 28.27 -46.32 -3.90
N ASP A 792 29.36 -45.57 -4.13
CA ASP A 792 30.20 -45.72 -5.32
C ASP A 792 30.86 -47.11 -5.40
N GLU A 793 31.26 -47.66 -4.24
CA GLU A 793 31.76 -49.03 -4.12
C GLU A 793 30.68 -50.06 -4.48
N ALA A 794 29.46 -49.90 -3.96
CA ALA A 794 28.33 -50.77 -4.25
C ALA A 794 27.99 -50.76 -5.75
N VAL A 795 27.92 -49.56 -6.37
CA VAL A 795 27.74 -49.40 -7.82
C VAL A 795 28.86 -50.09 -8.60
N SER A 796 30.12 -49.88 -8.21
CA SER A 796 31.29 -50.49 -8.86
C SER A 796 31.32 -52.02 -8.71
N SER A 797 30.78 -52.55 -7.63
CA SER A 797 30.67 -53.98 -7.37
C SER A 797 29.52 -54.66 -8.13
N GLY A 798 28.60 -53.87 -8.70
CA GLY A 798 27.41 -54.36 -9.38
C GLY A 798 26.31 -54.83 -8.44
N ASP A 799 26.26 -54.29 -7.20
CA ASP A 799 25.23 -54.57 -6.20
C ASP A 799 24.22 -53.40 -6.13
N PRO A 800 23.10 -53.48 -6.88
CA PRO A 800 22.14 -52.39 -6.95
C PRO A 800 21.30 -52.22 -5.68
N GLU A 801 21.14 -53.27 -4.86
CA GLU A 801 20.36 -53.21 -3.62
C GLU A 801 21.14 -52.45 -2.55
N LEU A 802 22.43 -52.81 -2.38
CA LEU A 802 23.34 -52.09 -1.50
C LEU A 802 23.55 -50.64 -1.96
N ALA A 803 23.64 -50.40 -3.28
CA ALA A 803 23.73 -49.04 -3.80
C ALA A 803 22.47 -48.21 -3.47
N ALA A 804 21.27 -48.77 -3.60
CA ALA A 804 20.05 -48.05 -3.23
C ALA A 804 20.01 -47.73 -1.73
N GLU A 805 20.40 -48.68 -0.87
CA GLU A 805 20.50 -48.48 0.58
C GLU A 805 21.47 -47.35 0.94
N LYS A 806 22.68 -47.36 0.37
CA LYS A 806 23.71 -46.34 0.63
C LYS A 806 23.37 -44.97 0.05
N ALA A 807 22.67 -44.93 -1.08
CA ALA A 807 22.13 -43.68 -1.62
C ALA A 807 21.09 -43.04 -0.67
N ALA A 808 20.21 -43.85 -0.07
CA ALA A 808 19.22 -43.38 0.88
C ALA A 808 19.84 -42.92 2.21
N GLU A 809 20.86 -43.65 2.69
CA GLU A 809 21.67 -43.24 3.85
C GLU A 809 22.37 -41.89 3.61
N ALA A 810 23.02 -41.71 2.46
CA ALA A 810 23.59 -40.42 2.06
C ALA A 810 22.51 -39.33 1.95
N GLY A 811 21.32 -39.64 1.44
CA GLY A 811 20.17 -38.72 1.41
C GLY A 811 19.71 -38.29 2.80
N TYR A 812 19.74 -39.18 3.79
CA TYR A 812 19.44 -38.85 5.18
C TYR A 812 20.44 -37.84 5.75
N TYR A 813 21.74 -38.13 5.62
CA TYR A 813 22.78 -37.25 6.14
C TYR A 813 22.79 -35.90 5.44
N ARG A 814 22.53 -35.86 4.12
CA ARG A 814 22.37 -34.61 3.37
C ARG A 814 21.20 -33.77 3.86
N ARG A 815 20.05 -34.38 4.16
CA ARG A 815 18.91 -33.67 4.77
C ARG A 815 19.28 -33.08 6.13
N LYS A 816 20.00 -33.83 6.97
CA LYS A 816 20.47 -33.30 8.27
C LYS A 816 21.47 -32.16 8.11
N MET A 817 22.38 -32.26 7.15
CA MET A 817 23.25 -31.15 6.78
C MET A 817 22.44 -29.92 6.34
N ASP A 818 21.39 -30.10 5.53
CA ASP A 818 20.52 -28.99 5.09
C ASP A 818 19.80 -28.33 6.25
N GLU A 819 19.23 -29.11 7.18
CA GLU A 819 18.58 -28.61 8.40
C GLU A 819 19.56 -27.73 9.19
N HIS A 820 20.76 -28.22 9.50
CA HIS A 820 21.76 -27.48 10.27
C HIS A 820 22.31 -26.25 9.52
N ALA A 821 22.63 -26.38 8.23
CA ALA A 821 23.13 -25.28 7.42
C ALA A 821 22.08 -24.17 7.25
N TYR A 822 20.81 -24.54 7.04
CA TYR A 822 19.69 -23.61 6.99
C TYR A 822 19.52 -22.89 8.33
N MET A 823 19.54 -23.61 9.47
CA MET A 823 19.42 -22.98 10.79
C MET A 823 20.50 -21.94 11.06
N VAL A 824 21.76 -22.23 10.71
CA VAL A 824 22.86 -21.26 10.83
C VAL A 824 22.67 -20.09 9.88
N THR A 825 22.32 -20.35 8.61
CA THR A 825 22.11 -19.31 7.60
C THR A 825 20.97 -18.37 7.99
N ALA A 826 19.81 -18.92 8.38
CA ALA A 826 18.66 -18.15 8.85
C ALA A 826 19.03 -17.31 10.09
N HIS A 827 19.74 -17.89 11.05
CA HIS A 827 20.19 -17.14 12.22
C HIS A 827 21.08 -15.94 11.84
N LEU A 828 22.07 -16.16 10.97
CA LEU A 828 22.97 -15.10 10.51
C LEU A 828 22.26 -14.00 9.72
N LEU A 829 21.22 -14.33 8.95
CA LEU A 829 20.43 -13.32 8.23
C LEU A 829 19.56 -12.46 9.16
N TYR A 830 19.01 -13.03 10.24
CA TYR A 830 18.18 -12.29 11.19
C TYR A 830 19.00 -11.60 12.31
N ASP A 831 20.23 -12.05 12.58
CA ASP A 831 21.10 -11.44 13.57
C ASP A 831 21.80 -10.20 13.02
N THR A 832 21.28 -9.03 13.39
CA THR A 832 21.91 -7.75 13.07
C THR A 832 22.89 -7.27 14.13
N LEU A 833 23.09 -7.98 15.24
CA LEU A 833 23.99 -7.60 16.32
C LEU A 833 25.35 -8.29 16.20
N GLN A 834 25.42 -9.57 15.82
CA GLN A 834 26.68 -10.28 15.60
C GLN A 834 26.94 -10.66 14.13
N PHE A 835 26.25 -9.99 13.20
CA PHE A 835 26.37 -10.22 11.76
C PHE A 835 27.82 -10.37 11.29
N ASP A 836 28.12 -11.53 10.71
CA ASP A 836 29.37 -11.85 10.03
C ASP A 836 29.07 -12.29 8.60
N GLN A 837 29.42 -11.43 7.65
CA GLN A 837 29.12 -11.59 6.24
C GLN A 837 29.92 -12.73 5.58
N ASP A 838 31.18 -12.91 5.97
CA ASP A 838 32.01 -13.98 5.40
C ASP A 838 31.51 -15.35 5.91
N SER A 839 31.13 -15.41 7.19
CA SER A 839 30.43 -16.57 7.74
C SER A 839 29.12 -16.85 7.03
N LEU A 840 28.27 -15.84 6.79
CA LEU A 840 27.01 -16.02 6.05
C LEU A 840 27.25 -16.62 4.68
N TYR A 841 28.22 -16.11 3.91
CA TYR A 841 28.51 -16.59 2.55
C TYR A 841 29.03 -18.03 2.55
N ALA A 842 29.86 -18.39 3.53
CA ALA A 842 30.28 -19.77 3.70
C ALA A 842 29.10 -20.71 4.01
N TRP A 843 28.14 -20.26 4.82
CA TRP A 843 26.97 -21.05 5.19
C TRP A 843 25.93 -21.16 4.08
N ILE A 844 25.74 -20.12 3.25
CA ILE A 844 24.97 -20.23 2.01
C ILE A 844 25.59 -21.30 1.10
N GLY A 845 26.92 -21.27 0.93
CA GLY A 845 27.63 -22.30 0.15
C GLY A 845 27.48 -23.73 0.72
N ASN A 846 27.31 -23.88 2.04
CA ASN A 846 27.07 -25.16 2.71
C ASN A 846 25.66 -25.74 2.47
N LEU A 847 24.70 -24.93 2.02
CA LEU A 847 23.40 -25.44 1.54
C LEU A 847 23.57 -26.34 0.31
N ASP A 848 24.64 -26.11 -0.47
CA ASP A 848 25.18 -27.01 -1.49
C ASP A 848 24.12 -27.49 -2.48
N SER A 849 23.46 -26.52 -3.12
CA SER A 849 22.40 -26.73 -4.11
C SER A 849 22.56 -25.70 -5.22
N TYR A 850 22.00 -25.96 -6.40
CA TYR A 850 22.16 -25.07 -7.55
C TYR A 850 21.59 -23.68 -7.25
N GLU A 851 20.39 -23.64 -6.67
CA GLU A 851 19.71 -22.40 -6.28
C GLU A 851 20.48 -21.62 -5.20
N ALA A 852 21.14 -22.31 -4.25
CA ALA A 852 22.01 -21.66 -3.27
C ALA A 852 23.27 -21.05 -3.91
N ASP A 853 23.83 -21.68 -4.94
CA ASP A 853 24.95 -21.11 -5.72
C ASP A 853 24.50 -19.86 -6.50
N LEU A 854 23.27 -19.84 -7.05
CA LEU A 854 22.69 -18.64 -7.67
C LEU A 854 22.52 -17.50 -6.66
N TRP A 855 22.04 -17.82 -5.45
CA TRP A 855 21.94 -16.85 -4.36
C TRP A 855 23.32 -16.32 -3.94
N LEU A 856 24.30 -17.21 -3.74
CA LEU A 856 25.66 -16.83 -3.37
C LEU A 856 26.33 -15.96 -4.44
N ALA A 857 26.14 -16.28 -5.72
CA ALA A 857 26.62 -15.47 -6.83
C ALA A 857 26.00 -14.06 -6.80
N GLY A 858 24.69 -13.96 -6.53
CA GLY A 858 23.99 -12.68 -6.37
C GLY A 858 24.54 -11.83 -5.22
N GLU A 859 24.85 -12.46 -4.08
CA GLU A 859 25.51 -11.80 -2.94
C GLU A 859 26.90 -11.24 -3.30
N TYR A 860 27.73 -12.02 -4.03
CA TYR A 860 29.02 -11.53 -4.52
C TYR A 860 28.86 -10.38 -5.51
N LEU A 861 27.88 -10.45 -6.42
CA LEU A 861 27.63 -9.38 -7.39
C LEU A 861 27.20 -8.09 -6.70
N ALA A 862 26.28 -8.17 -5.74
CA ALA A 862 25.83 -7.01 -4.95
C ALA A 862 26.95 -6.36 -4.13
N LYS A 863 28.01 -7.11 -3.80
CA LYS A 863 29.23 -6.59 -3.15
C LYS A 863 30.21 -5.95 -4.14
N GLY A 864 29.98 -6.07 -5.45
CA GLY A 864 30.90 -5.65 -6.50
C GLY A 864 32.02 -6.66 -6.79
N GLU A 865 31.91 -7.90 -6.29
CA GLU A 865 32.87 -8.98 -6.53
C GLU A 865 32.49 -9.82 -7.77
N THR A 866 32.27 -9.16 -8.92
CA THR A 866 31.76 -9.77 -10.17
C THR A 866 32.55 -11.00 -10.61
N ALA A 867 33.88 -10.98 -10.50
CA ALA A 867 34.71 -12.14 -10.87
C ALA A 867 34.45 -13.37 -9.98
N ARG A 868 34.12 -13.17 -8.69
CA ARG A 868 33.75 -14.27 -7.78
C ARG A 868 32.32 -14.74 -8.06
N ALA A 869 31.39 -13.83 -8.33
CA ALA A 869 30.04 -14.19 -8.74
C ALA A 869 30.06 -15.12 -9.97
N PHE A 870 30.77 -14.73 -11.03
CA PHE A 870 30.89 -15.57 -12.23
C PHE A 870 31.67 -16.86 -12.00
N LEU A 871 32.67 -16.88 -11.11
CA LEU A 871 33.34 -18.12 -10.75
C LEU A 871 32.40 -19.13 -10.07
N VAL A 872 31.46 -18.66 -9.25
CA VAL A 872 30.44 -19.55 -8.65
C VAL A 872 29.55 -20.12 -9.76
N LEU A 873 29.05 -19.28 -10.66
CA LEU A 873 28.22 -19.70 -11.80
C LEU A 873 28.96 -20.69 -12.73
N ASP A 874 30.21 -20.39 -13.11
CA ASP A 874 31.01 -21.23 -14.02
C ASP A 874 31.31 -22.63 -13.46
N ASN A 875 31.28 -22.80 -12.13
CA ASN A 875 31.49 -24.11 -11.49
C ASN A 875 30.19 -24.92 -11.37
N ALA A 876 29.01 -24.29 -11.40
CA ALA A 876 27.72 -24.94 -11.17
C ALA A 876 27.43 -26.12 -12.11
N PRO A 877 27.72 -26.06 -13.44
CA PRO A 877 27.49 -27.19 -14.35
C PRO A 877 28.20 -28.47 -13.90
N SER A 878 29.44 -28.34 -13.46
CA SER A 878 30.26 -29.49 -13.02
C SER A 878 29.89 -29.99 -11.63
N ARG A 879 29.43 -29.10 -10.73
CA ARG A 879 29.07 -29.44 -9.35
C ARG A 879 27.74 -30.19 -9.26
N PHE A 880 26.77 -29.79 -10.08
CA PHE A 880 25.39 -30.27 -9.96
C PHE A 880 24.93 -31.10 -11.17
N SER A 881 25.83 -31.40 -12.11
CA SER A 881 25.52 -32.16 -13.33
C SER A 881 24.33 -31.57 -14.06
N LEU A 882 24.38 -30.26 -14.35
CA LEU A 882 23.29 -29.55 -14.99
C LEU A 882 22.99 -30.15 -16.38
N THR A 883 21.71 -30.22 -16.71
CA THR A 883 21.23 -30.56 -18.06
C THR A 883 21.60 -29.48 -19.08
N GLU A 884 21.42 -29.75 -20.38
CA GLU A 884 21.62 -28.75 -21.43
C GLU A 884 20.67 -27.55 -21.23
N GLU A 885 19.40 -27.81 -20.90
CA GLU A 885 18.40 -26.77 -20.60
C GLU A 885 18.76 -25.94 -19.36
N GLU A 886 19.20 -26.57 -18.27
CA GLU A 886 19.67 -25.86 -17.07
C GLU A 886 20.97 -25.07 -17.35
N THR A 887 21.80 -25.52 -18.30
CA THR A 887 23.01 -24.80 -18.72
C THR A 887 22.65 -23.57 -19.55
N ASP A 888 21.63 -23.66 -20.40
CA ASP A 888 21.11 -22.52 -21.15
C ASP A 888 20.45 -21.49 -20.21
N ASP A 889 19.63 -21.94 -19.24
CA ASP A 889 19.06 -21.07 -18.20
C ASP A 889 20.16 -20.39 -17.35
N LEU A 890 21.26 -21.10 -17.05
CA LEU A 890 22.44 -20.51 -16.39
C LEU A 890 23.12 -19.43 -17.23
N ASN A 891 23.18 -19.60 -18.56
CA ASN A 891 23.74 -18.60 -19.47
C ASN A 891 22.86 -17.34 -19.47
N ASP A 892 21.54 -17.49 -19.49
CA ASP A 892 20.61 -16.36 -19.36
C ASP A 892 20.78 -15.65 -18.00
N ILE A 893 20.94 -16.39 -16.89
CA ILE A 893 21.28 -15.80 -15.58
C ILE A 893 22.59 -14.99 -15.67
N ARG A 894 23.59 -15.49 -16.38
CA ARG A 894 24.87 -14.81 -16.56
C ARG A 894 24.70 -13.50 -17.34
N ASP A 895 23.81 -13.47 -18.33
CA ASP A 895 23.50 -12.26 -19.09
C ASP A 895 22.77 -11.23 -18.22
N ILE A 896 21.80 -11.67 -17.39
CA ILE A 896 21.17 -10.80 -16.38
C ILE A 896 22.24 -10.22 -15.43
N PHE A 897 23.19 -11.04 -14.96
CA PHE A 897 24.24 -10.60 -14.04
C PHE A 897 25.22 -9.63 -14.71
N THR A 898 25.47 -9.79 -16.00
CA THR A 898 26.24 -8.83 -16.80
C THR A 898 25.55 -7.47 -16.83
N ILE A 899 24.25 -7.43 -17.14
CA ILE A 899 23.44 -6.21 -17.12
C ILE A 899 23.52 -5.54 -15.74
N LEU A 900 23.27 -6.29 -14.67
CA LEU A 900 23.25 -5.75 -13.30
C LEU A 900 24.64 -5.40 -12.74
N ALA A 901 25.73 -5.84 -13.37
CA ALA A 901 27.08 -5.40 -13.05
C ALA A 901 27.39 -4.00 -13.60
N GLU A 902 26.75 -3.63 -14.71
CA GLU A 902 26.98 -2.37 -15.43
C GLU A 902 25.94 -1.30 -15.04
N GLU A 903 24.70 -1.72 -14.81
CA GLU A 903 23.56 -0.85 -14.59
C GLU A 903 22.88 -1.11 -13.23
N ALA A 904 22.37 -0.04 -12.63
CA ALA A 904 21.60 -0.17 -11.40
C ALA A 904 20.18 -0.63 -11.73
N VAL A 905 19.66 -1.65 -11.01
CA VAL A 905 18.34 -2.27 -11.28
C VAL A 905 17.17 -1.29 -11.42
N HIS A 906 17.22 -0.14 -10.74
CA HIS A 906 16.15 0.88 -10.74
C HIS A 906 16.31 1.89 -11.90
N LYS A 907 17.38 1.79 -12.68
CA LYS A 907 17.72 2.70 -13.77
C LYS A 907 18.40 1.90 -14.89
N LEU A 908 17.65 0.96 -15.44
CA LEU A 908 18.05 0.19 -16.61
C LEU A 908 17.78 0.99 -17.88
N GLU A 909 18.69 0.90 -18.85
CA GLU A 909 18.51 1.45 -20.20
C GLU A 909 17.51 0.60 -21.00
N ALA A 910 17.03 1.15 -22.12
CA ALA A 910 15.93 0.53 -22.88
C ALA A 910 16.31 -0.80 -23.52
N ASP A 911 17.57 -0.96 -23.93
CA ASP A 911 18.14 -2.21 -24.46
C ASP A 911 18.25 -3.28 -23.37
N ALA A 912 18.72 -2.93 -22.18
CA ALA A 912 18.71 -3.84 -21.03
C ALA A 912 17.29 -4.31 -20.68
N ILE A 913 16.27 -3.44 -20.79
CA ILE A 913 14.86 -3.82 -20.61
C ILE A 913 14.39 -4.78 -21.71
N GLU A 914 14.75 -4.55 -22.97
CA GLU A 914 14.40 -5.42 -24.11
C GLU A 914 15.02 -6.81 -23.96
N ASP A 915 16.30 -6.89 -23.57
CA ASP A 915 17.01 -8.15 -23.32
C ASP A 915 16.34 -8.92 -22.16
N LEU A 916 15.97 -8.22 -21.07
CA LEU A 916 15.24 -8.83 -19.96
C LEU A 916 13.84 -9.30 -20.36
N GLU A 917 13.14 -8.58 -21.23
CA GLU A 917 11.83 -9.01 -21.76
C GLU A 917 11.97 -10.28 -22.59
N ALA A 918 13.04 -10.41 -23.40
CA ALA A 918 13.33 -11.63 -24.13
C ALA A 918 13.61 -12.81 -23.20
N ILE A 919 14.42 -12.60 -22.15
CA ILE A 919 14.72 -13.64 -21.13
C ILE A 919 13.45 -14.01 -20.34
N ALA A 920 12.58 -13.05 -20.03
CA ALA A 920 11.34 -13.29 -19.28
C ALA A 920 10.36 -14.23 -19.98
N GLU A 921 10.50 -14.41 -21.30
CA GLU A 921 9.67 -15.29 -22.14
C GLU A 921 10.33 -16.64 -22.47
N THR A 922 11.55 -16.91 -21.99
CA THR A 922 12.22 -18.20 -22.23
C THR A 922 11.57 -19.33 -21.42
N ALA A 923 11.83 -20.57 -21.83
CA ALA A 923 11.39 -21.78 -21.12
C ALA A 923 12.31 -22.14 -19.92
N GLY A 924 13.23 -21.24 -19.55
CA GLY A 924 14.13 -21.42 -18.42
C GLY A 924 13.40 -21.54 -17.08
N ILE A 925 14.14 -21.97 -16.06
CA ILE A 925 13.58 -22.18 -14.72
C ILE A 925 13.78 -20.95 -13.85
N TYR A 926 15.01 -20.48 -13.73
CA TYR A 926 15.40 -19.42 -12.79
C TYR A 926 15.60 -18.08 -13.50
N ALA A 927 16.11 -18.06 -14.74
CA ALA A 927 16.33 -16.84 -15.50
C ALA A 927 15.05 -16.05 -15.79
N PRO A 928 13.97 -16.65 -16.34
CA PRO A 928 12.76 -15.90 -16.64
C PRO A 928 12.13 -15.34 -15.37
N ALA A 929 12.08 -16.10 -14.27
CA ALA A 929 11.54 -15.60 -13.01
C ALA A 929 12.33 -14.40 -12.46
N LYS A 930 13.66 -14.43 -12.56
CA LYS A 930 14.54 -13.32 -12.15
C LYS A 930 14.36 -12.10 -13.05
N ALA A 931 14.29 -12.28 -14.37
CA ALA A 931 14.01 -11.21 -15.32
C ALA A 931 12.63 -10.57 -15.07
N GLN A 932 11.59 -11.39 -14.86
CA GLN A 932 10.25 -10.94 -14.49
C GLN A 932 10.23 -10.13 -13.18
N ASN A 933 11.00 -10.56 -12.16
CA ASN A 933 11.14 -9.81 -10.90
C ASN A 933 11.76 -8.43 -11.13
N ILE A 934 12.80 -8.34 -11.95
CA ILE A 934 13.43 -7.06 -12.32
C ILE A 934 12.44 -6.17 -13.08
N LEU A 935 11.76 -6.72 -14.09
CA LEU A 935 10.78 -6.02 -14.91
C LEU A 935 9.55 -5.55 -14.11
N ALA A 936 9.20 -6.23 -13.02
CA ALA A 936 8.15 -5.80 -12.10
C ALA A 936 8.48 -4.46 -11.42
N LEU A 937 9.76 -4.16 -11.16
CA LEU A 937 10.20 -2.83 -10.70
C LEU A 937 9.97 -1.74 -11.74
N HIS A 938 9.87 -2.13 -13.02
CA HIS A 938 9.62 -1.27 -14.18
C HIS A 938 8.16 -1.32 -14.66
N GLY A 939 7.23 -1.75 -13.80
CA GLY A 939 5.79 -1.69 -14.01
C GLY A 939 5.19 -2.83 -14.84
N ARG A 940 5.98 -3.85 -15.21
CA ARG A 940 5.46 -5.08 -15.82
C ARG A 940 4.75 -5.94 -14.79
N HIS A 941 3.86 -6.81 -15.26
CA HIS A 941 3.13 -7.74 -14.40
C HIS A 941 3.09 -9.11 -15.05
N TYR A 942 3.52 -10.11 -14.29
CA TYR A 942 3.58 -11.50 -14.71
C TYR A 942 2.73 -12.31 -13.71
N PRO A 943 1.46 -12.62 -14.04
CA PRO A 943 0.68 -13.52 -13.20
C PRO A 943 1.36 -14.90 -13.15
N PRO A 944 1.24 -15.63 -12.04
CA PRO A 944 1.82 -16.96 -11.95
C PRO A 944 1.16 -17.89 -12.95
N VAL A 945 1.98 -18.63 -13.71
CA VAL A 945 1.53 -19.69 -14.61
C VAL A 945 1.77 -21.02 -13.92
N TYR A 946 0.73 -21.82 -13.79
CA TYR A 946 0.74 -23.13 -13.13
C TYR A 946 -0.28 -24.04 -13.82
N TYR A 947 -0.18 -25.34 -13.53
CA TYR A 947 -1.02 -26.35 -14.16
C TYR A 947 -1.67 -27.20 -13.07
N LEU A 948 -2.96 -27.43 -13.27
CA LEU A 948 -3.78 -28.37 -12.51
C LEU A 948 -4.16 -29.49 -13.48
N GLU A 949 -4.32 -30.71 -12.96
CA GLU A 949 -4.82 -31.82 -13.78
C GLU A 949 -6.28 -31.58 -14.20
N GLY A 950 -6.66 -32.06 -15.39
CA GLY A 950 -8.05 -32.11 -15.81
C GLY A 950 -8.84 -33.14 -15.00
N GLU A 951 -10.17 -33.01 -14.96
CA GLU A 951 -11.09 -33.93 -14.24
C GLU A 951 -10.93 -35.40 -14.70
N GLU A 952 -9.95 -36.12 -14.15
CA GLU A 952 -9.94 -37.58 -14.14
C GLU A 952 -10.60 -38.07 -12.85
N ALA A 953 -11.50 -39.05 -12.99
CA ALA A 953 -12.18 -39.65 -11.85
C ALA A 953 -11.18 -40.43 -11.01
N GLY A 954 -10.68 -39.82 -9.93
CA GLY A 954 -9.78 -40.44 -8.96
C GLY A 954 -10.49 -41.38 -7.98
N PHE A 955 -9.73 -42.27 -7.36
CA PHE A 955 -10.20 -43.21 -6.33
C PHE A 955 -9.86 -42.69 -4.93
N ARG A 956 -10.86 -42.21 -4.17
CA ARG A 956 -10.65 -41.70 -2.81
C ARG A 956 -10.93 -42.67 -1.67
N SER A 957 -10.21 -42.48 -0.58
CA SER A 957 -10.71 -42.24 0.79
C SER A 957 -12.13 -42.59 1.30
N GLN A 958 -12.87 -43.62 0.88
CA GLN A 958 -14.26 -43.83 1.34
C GLN A 958 -14.38 -44.60 2.67
N HIS A 959 -14.10 -43.95 3.81
CA HIS A 959 -14.55 -44.44 5.13
C HIS A 959 -15.89 -43.83 5.53
N SER A 960 -16.72 -44.58 6.28
CA SER A 960 -18.09 -44.19 6.63
C SER A 960 -18.20 -43.08 7.69
N GLN A 961 -17.11 -42.41 8.05
CA GLN A 961 -17.11 -41.28 8.98
C GLN A 961 -17.05 -39.98 8.20
N LEU A 962 -18.14 -39.20 8.25
CA LEU A 962 -18.18 -37.84 7.73
C LEU A 962 -17.36 -36.93 8.66
N GLU A 963 -16.14 -36.56 8.28
CA GLU A 963 -15.48 -35.41 8.86
C GLU A 963 -16.07 -34.14 8.22
N THR A 964 -17.05 -33.54 8.89
CA THR A 964 -17.68 -32.29 8.42
C THR A 964 -16.80 -31.07 8.64
N ILE A 965 -16.89 -30.07 7.77
CA ILE A 965 -16.27 -28.74 7.85
C ILE A 965 -16.43 -28.06 9.24
N ALA A 966 -17.51 -28.39 9.97
CA ALA A 966 -17.72 -27.96 11.36
C ALA A 966 -16.61 -28.40 12.34
N LEU A 967 -15.85 -29.46 12.01
CA LEU A 967 -14.71 -29.94 12.79
C LEU A 967 -13.52 -28.95 12.74
N ALA A 968 -13.33 -28.25 11.62
CA ALA A 968 -12.29 -27.23 11.49
C ALA A 968 -12.56 -25.99 12.36
N GLU A 969 -13.84 -25.64 12.56
CA GLU A 969 -14.28 -24.63 13.54
C GLU A 969 -14.26 -25.16 14.99
N SER A 970 -14.42 -26.48 15.19
CA SER A 970 -14.48 -27.14 16.50
C SER A 970 -13.16 -27.75 17.00
N LEU A 971 -12.01 -27.51 16.36
CA LEU A 971 -10.66 -27.95 16.77
C LEU A 971 -10.15 -27.29 18.09
N LYS A 972 -11.05 -26.94 19.00
CA LYS A 972 -10.75 -26.72 20.42
C LYS A 972 -11.68 -27.61 21.24
N THR A 973 -11.37 -28.91 21.36
CA THR A 973 -12.08 -29.76 22.33
C THR A 973 -11.59 -29.52 23.75
N LEU A 974 -10.36 -29.01 23.96
CA LEU A 974 -9.85 -28.70 25.30
C LEU A 974 -9.66 -27.19 25.55
N ALA A 975 -10.39 -26.65 26.53
CA ALA A 975 -10.20 -25.30 27.05
C ALA A 975 -9.37 -25.31 28.34
N ALA A 976 -8.19 -24.68 28.33
CA ALA A 976 -7.38 -24.44 29.52
C ALA A 976 -7.58 -23.00 30.04
N ARG A 977 -8.20 -22.81 31.22
CA ARG A 977 -8.54 -21.50 31.81
C ARG A 977 -8.36 -21.47 33.34
N PRO A 978 -7.91 -20.36 33.94
CA PRO A 978 -7.36 -19.18 33.28
C PRO A 978 -6.01 -19.53 32.61
N ASN A 979 -5.72 -18.89 31.49
CA ASN A 979 -4.45 -19.04 30.78
C ASN A 979 -4.08 -17.67 30.20
N PRO A 980 -3.24 -16.89 30.91
CA PRO A 980 -2.33 -17.29 31.99
C PRO A 980 -2.99 -17.73 33.32
N ALA A 981 -2.38 -18.69 33.99
CA ALA A 981 -2.80 -19.26 35.27
C ALA A 981 -1.95 -18.77 36.44
N LYS A 982 -2.61 -18.25 37.48
CA LYS A 982 -1.95 -17.85 38.73
C LYS A 982 -1.87 -18.96 39.76
N ASP A 983 -2.99 -19.53 40.18
CA ASP A 983 -3.04 -20.56 41.23
C ASP A 983 -3.37 -21.93 40.67
N PHE A 984 -4.11 -21.98 39.56
CA PHE A 984 -4.54 -23.21 38.92
C PHE A 984 -4.85 -22.98 37.43
N VAL A 985 -4.87 -24.07 36.67
CA VAL A 985 -5.41 -24.18 35.31
C VAL A 985 -6.55 -25.18 35.37
N ALA A 986 -7.76 -24.77 35.04
CA ALA A 986 -8.87 -25.68 34.79
C ALA A 986 -8.87 -26.05 33.32
N PHE A 987 -8.78 -27.34 33.04
CA PHE A 987 -8.99 -27.92 31.74
C PHE A 987 -10.43 -28.38 31.66
N THR A 988 -11.16 -27.89 30.67
CA THR A 988 -12.53 -28.29 30.35
C THR A 988 -12.52 -28.92 28.97
N TRP A 989 -12.85 -30.19 28.91
CA TRP A 989 -12.96 -30.96 27.69
C TRP A 989 -14.42 -30.96 27.21
N ASP A 990 -14.66 -30.39 26.04
CA ASP A 990 -15.96 -30.31 25.39
C ASP A 990 -16.01 -31.34 24.26
N VAL A 991 -16.86 -32.36 24.41
CA VAL A 991 -16.91 -33.51 23.49
C VAL A 991 -18.33 -33.70 22.97
N ALA A 992 -18.45 -33.76 21.65
CA ALA A 992 -19.71 -34.02 20.93
C ALA A 992 -19.85 -35.45 20.37
N SER A 993 -18.95 -36.40 20.66
CA SER A 993 -19.07 -37.80 20.20
C SER A 993 -18.54 -38.86 21.21
N THR A 994 -18.62 -40.15 20.86
CA THR A 994 -18.67 -41.37 21.71
C THR A 994 -17.43 -41.74 22.55
N GLU A 995 -16.52 -40.82 22.83
CA GLU A 995 -15.23 -41.10 23.51
C GLU A 995 -15.38 -41.42 25.01
N THR A 996 -14.63 -42.40 25.53
CA THR A 996 -14.75 -42.83 26.94
C THR A 996 -13.79 -42.16 27.92
N PHE A 997 -12.55 -41.81 27.50
CA PHE A 997 -11.57 -41.08 28.32
C PHE A 997 -10.39 -40.55 27.49
N ALA A 998 -9.69 -39.52 27.98
CA ALA A 998 -8.48 -38.94 27.38
C ALA A 998 -7.40 -38.65 28.44
N ASP A 999 -6.13 -38.87 28.10
CA ASP A 999 -5.00 -38.59 28.99
C ASP A 999 -4.45 -37.18 28.70
N LEU A 1000 -4.55 -36.30 29.70
CA LEU A 1000 -4.06 -34.94 29.64
C LEU A 1000 -2.71 -34.84 30.34
N SER A 1001 -1.66 -34.52 29.59
CA SER A 1001 -0.30 -34.32 30.09
C SER A 1001 0.12 -32.86 29.93
N VAL A 1002 0.96 -32.36 30.84
CA VAL A 1002 1.54 -31.01 30.76
C VAL A 1002 3.04 -31.09 30.95
N PHE A 1003 3.78 -30.37 30.11
CA PHE A 1003 5.22 -30.36 30.00
C PHE A 1003 5.76 -28.95 30.23
N ASN A 1004 6.99 -28.85 30.73
CA ASN A 1004 7.75 -27.59 30.75
C ASN A 1004 8.36 -27.28 29.37
N PRO A 1005 9.02 -26.12 29.17
CA PRO A 1005 9.61 -25.75 27.87
C PRO A 1005 10.69 -26.70 27.35
N ASN A 1006 11.29 -27.49 28.22
CA ASN A 1006 12.33 -28.45 27.88
C ASN A 1006 11.73 -29.86 27.63
N GLY A 1007 10.41 -29.98 27.50
CA GLY A 1007 9.72 -31.25 27.24
C GLY A 1007 9.56 -32.18 28.45
N VAL A 1008 9.87 -31.72 29.67
CA VAL A 1008 9.74 -32.55 30.89
C VAL A 1008 8.31 -32.54 31.39
N LEU A 1009 7.71 -33.72 31.61
CA LEU A 1009 6.37 -33.87 32.18
C LEU A 1009 6.30 -33.26 33.60
N VAL A 1010 5.40 -32.30 33.81
CA VAL A 1010 5.19 -31.60 35.08
C VAL A 1010 3.84 -31.87 35.73
N TRP A 1011 2.83 -32.30 34.96
CA TRP A 1011 1.52 -32.68 35.49
C TRP A 1011 0.75 -33.57 34.52
N GLN A 1012 -0.16 -34.39 35.05
CA GLN A 1012 -1.04 -35.24 34.24
C GLN A 1012 -2.39 -35.44 34.93
N ALA A 1013 -3.45 -35.59 34.14
CA ALA A 1013 -4.79 -35.97 34.55
C ALA A 1013 -5.45 -36.85 33.49
N ARG A 1014 -6.59 -37.46 33.83
CA ARG A 1014 -7.43 -38.18 32.89
C ARG A 1014 -8.81 -37.53 32.86
N LEU A 1015 -9.31 -37.24 31.67
CA LEU A 1015 -10.62 -36.64 31.44
C LEU A 1015 -11.58 -37.72 30.91
N SER A 1016 -12.86 -37.61 31.21
CA SER A 1016 -13.92 -38.52 30.71
C SER A 1016 -15.25 -37.78 30.55
N ASN A 1017 -16.24 -38.35 29.88
CA ASN A 1017 -17.58 -37.73 29.79
C ASN A 1017 -18.25 -37.51 31.17
N ALA A 1018 -17.93 -38.34 32.17
CA ALA A 1018 -18.44 -38.18 33.54
C ALA A 1018 -17.64 -37.12 34.34
N GLU A 1019 -16.37 -36.93 33.99
CA GLU A 1019 -15.45 -35.98 34.61
C GLU A 1019 -14.71 -35.19 33.52
N PRO A 1020 -15.39 -34.25 32.82
CA PRO A 1020 -14.81 -33.52 31.69
C PRO A 1020 -13.86 -32.40 32.12
N ASN A 1021 -13.65 -32.24 33.43
CA ASN A 1021 -12.85 -31.17 33.99
C ASN A 1021 -11.68 -31.73 34.81
N ALA A 1022 -10.49 -31.18 34.62
CA ALA A 1022 -9.37 -31.39 35.52
C ALA A 1022 -8.76 -30.05 35.94
N VAL A 1023 -8.33 -29.95 37.19
CA VAL A 1023 -7.72 -28.73 37.71
C VAL A 1023 -6.27 -29.01 38.08
N TRP A 1024 -5.35 -28.40 37.36
CA TRP A 1024 -3.93 -28.40 37.67
C TRP A 1024 -3.60 -27.26 38.62
N ASN A 1025 -3.20 -27.57 39.86
CA ASN A 1025 -2.70 -26.56 40.79
C ASN A 1025 -1.27 -26.15 40.39
N THR A 1026 -1.09 -24.87 40.12
CA THR A 1026 0.18 -24.35 39.63
C THR A 1026 0.97 -23.61 40.70
N GLN A 1027 0.47 -23.43 41.93
CA GLN A 1027 1.04 -22.56 42.99
C GLN A 1027 2.53 -22.76 43.27
N SER A 1028 3.04 -23.99 43.15
CA SER A 1028 4.44 -24.32 43.41
C SER A 1028 5.34 -24.25 42.18
N LEU A 1029 4.81 -23.94 41.00
CA LEU A 1029 5.56 -23.93 39.75
C LEU A 1029 6.10 -22.53 39.41
N PRO A 1030 7.31 -22.43 38.84
CA PRO A 1030 7.86 -21.15 38.41
C PRO A 1030 7.02 -20.56 37.28
N SER A 1031 6.98 -19.22 37.22
CA SER A 1031 6.40 -18.51 36.09
C SER A 1031 7.10 -18.92 34.80
N GLY A 1032 6.34 -19.22 33.75
CA GLY A 1032 6.92 -19.76 32.52
C GLY A 1032 5.85 -20.31 31.57
N LEU A 1033 6.31 -20.65 30.37
CA LEU A 1033 5.50 -21.34 29.37
C LEU A 1033 5.47 -22.84 29.70
N TYR A 1034 4.34 -23.46 29.54
CA TYR A 1034 4.12 -24.89 29.68
C TYR A 1034 3.27 -25.35 28.50
N PHE A 1035 3.38 -26.60 28.12
CA PHE A 1035 2.68 -27.16 26.98
C PHE A 1035 1.80 -28.28 27.47
N TYR A 1036 0.51 -28.27 27.15
CA TYR A 1036 -0.37 -29.40 27.41
C TYR A 1036 -0.57 -30.21 26.14
N ARG A 1037 -0.73 -31.52 26.32
CA ARG A 1037 -1.12 -32.50 25.32
C ARG A 1037 -2.29 -33.28 25.89
N LEU A 1038 -3.44 -33.21 25.24
CA LEU A 1038 -4.55 -34.12 25.46
C LEU A 1038 -4.42 -35.28 24.48
N SER A 1039 -4.45 -36.52 24.95
CA SER A 1039 -4.36 -37.72 24.12
C SER A 1039 -5.62 -38.56 24.30
N PRO A 1040 -6.63 -38.40 23.43
CA PRO A 1040 -7.78 -39.29 23.38
C PRO A 1040 -7.34 -40.71 23.01
N VAL A 1041 -8.07 -41.74 23.49
CA VAL A 1041 -7.74 -43.15 23.22
C VAL A 1041 -7.96 -43.52 21.75
N ASP A 1042 -8.98 -42.92 21.13
CA ASP A 1042 -9.42 -43.20 19.76
C ASP A 1042 -9.42 -41.93 18.88
N GLY A 1043 -8.62 -40.92 19.24
CA GLY A 1043 -8.67 -39.59 18.63
C GLY A 1043 -7.32 -38.88 18.60
N SER A 1044 -7.27 -37.72 17.94
CA SER A 1044 -6.03 -36.98 17.71
C SER A 1044 -5.55 -36.25 18.96
N PRO A 1045 -4.24 -36.29 19.27
CA PRO A 1045 -3.74 -35.56 20.40
C PRO A 1045 -3.82 -34.04 20.16
N GLU A 1046 -4.59 -33.34 20.99
CA GLU A 1046 -4.63 -31.88 20.98
C GLU A 1046 -3.49 -31.32 21.80
N SER A 1047 -2.84 -30.27 21.30
CA SER A 1047 -1.76 -29.60 22.01
C SER A 1047 -2.05 -28.12 22.15
N GLY A 1048 -1.64 -27.54 23.27
CA GLY A 1048 -1.70 -26.10 23.44
C GLY A 1048 -0.73 -25.61 24.50
N LYS A 1049 -0.67 -24.30 24.68
CA LYS A 1049 0.21 -23.67 25.65
C LYS A 1049 -0.56 -23.22 26.89
N ILE A 1050 0.07 -23.32 28.05
CA ILE A 1050 -0.35 -22.72 29.32
C ILE A 1050 0.77 -21.82 29.80
N ILE A 1051 0.42 -20.61 30.18
CA ILE A 1051 1.36 -19.76 30.90
C ILE A 1051 1.02 -19.83 32.38
N ILE A 1052 2.03 -20.06 33.23
CA ILE A 1052 1.92 -19.85 34.68
C ILE A 1052 2.50 -18.47 35.03
N GLN A 1053 1.76 -17.68 35.81
CA GLN A 1053 2.15 -16.32 36.24
C GLN A 1053 1.87 -16.11 37.74
N LYS A 1054 2.92 -16.16 38.55
CA LYS A 1054 2.87 -15.99 40.02
C LYS A 1054 2.76 -14.54 40.47
#